data_AF-A0A7X1GFK9-F1
#
_entry.id   AF-A0A7X1GFK9-F1
#
_cell.length_a   1.000
_cell.length_b   1.000
_cell.length_c   1.000
_cell.angle_alpha   90.00
_cell.angle_beta   90.00
_cell.angle_gamma   90.00
#
_symmetry.space_group_name_H-M   'P 1'
#
loop_
_entity.id
_entity.type
_entity.pdbx_description
1 polymer ?
#
loop_
_entity_poly.entity_id
_entity_poly.type
_entity_poly.pdbx_seq_one_letter_code
_entity_poly.pdbx_strand_id
1 'polypeptide(L)'
;MSALALQASGLCHAYGAQQALIDIAFSLPGGTRCGLIGPDGAGKSSLLGLIAGVKKLQQGDLQVLGGSIDQRHHRNSLYPRIAFMPQGLGGNLYPDLSINENIRFFATLFGLSKDECEQRMHSLLLATDLARFAERPAGKLSGGMKQKLGLCCALIHEPDLLILDEPTTGVDPLSRRHFWELVEDVRRQRPQLTLLVATAYMEEAEQFEHCLMLDAGKLIADGLSRDLAAVTPSGKLDDAFTYFQGDHKRSSQPLVIPPRAPDNQDIAIQAHELTLRFGDFTAVDKVSFAIGRGEIFGFLGSNGCGKTTTMKVLTGLMPASEGSATLLGRPVDAKDLATRKRVGFMSQSFSLYGELSVRQNLELHARLFDLPKAQSATRIEELIQRFDLGSIAGQQSGALPLGLRQRLSLAVAVLHRPEVLILDEPTSGVDPAARDDFWRLLIELSREQGVTIFLSTHFMNEAQRCDRISLMHAGKVLACDTPAALQQQFAGDTLEDAFVRCLQDAQDASPAAPPPAAVSAATGPAPMGGSAFSLRRLIAVASREGKELLRDKVRLAFALAGALFMMVIFGYGISLDVEKLAFAVYDQDQTPQSRAYLEAFRGSRYFAEQAPIQDARQLHQRLQRSEIKLALEIPPGFGRDLYAGRQPAVAAWLDGGMPFRAETSRNYVQAVHQANLEQLAAQSSPALNQRPAARLETRFRYNQDVVSVNAIGPGVMALILAFIPAMLTALGIVREKELGSITNFYATPLTRLEFLLGKQAPYLAVSLVNLGLLVAMNRWLFDVPFKGSGLTLAFGGLLYVLATTSMGLLISAFTRTQIAAILGTMIITSLPTIQFSGLIVPRSSLEGAAALMGQLFPAGYFLDIAVGTFTKALDVRQLWPQFLALFGFFLGFTGLSLIMLKKQEV
;
A
#
# COMPACT_ATOMS: atom_id res chain seq x y z
N MET A 1 12.23 -45.53 -14.11
CA MET A 1 11.98 -44.76 -12.88
C MET A 1 11.66 -43.34 -13.33
N SER A 2 10.44 -42.85 -13.12
CA SER A 2 10.13 -41.45 -13.43
C SER A 2 10.98 -40.57 -12.51
N ALA A 3 11.56 -39.50 -13.06
CA ALA A 3 12.27 -38.53 -12.23
C ALA A 3 11.25 -37.86 -11.29
N LEU A 4 11.58 -37.75 -10.01
CA LEU A 4 10.74 -37.03 -9.04
C LEU A 4 10.79 -35.53 -9.36
N ALA A 5 9.63 -34.89 -9.42
CA ALA A 5 9.55 -33.44 -9.51
C ALA A 5 9.78 -32.80 -8.14
N LEU A 6 9.29 -33.43 -7.07
CA LEU A 6 9.39 -32.94 -5.70
C LEU A 6 9.73 -34.08 -4.75
N GLN A 7 10.62 -33.81 -3.80
CA GLN A 7 10.89 -34.68 -2.67
C GLN A 7 11.12 -33.82 -1.43
N ALA A 8 10.32 -34.05 -0.40
CA ALA A 8 10.37 -33.36 0.88
C ALA A 8 10.62 -34.36 1.99
N SER A 9 11.49 -34.02 2.94
CA SER A 9 11.74 -34.83 4.14
C SER A 9 11.94 -33.94 5.36
N GLY A 10 11.13 -34.19 6.39
CA GLY A 10 11.19 -33.50 7.68
C GLY A 10 11.11 -31.98 7.60
N LEU A 11 10.29 -31.42 6.71
CA LEU A 11 10.20 -29.97 6.58
C LEU A 11 9.47 -29.36 7.78
N CYS A 12 10.13 -28.41 8.43
CA CYS A 12 9.52 -27.57 9.47
C CYS A 12 9.70 -26.09 9.10
N HIS A 13 8.66 -25.29 9.37
CA HIS A 13 8.66 -23.86 9.11
C HIS A 13 7.82 -23.12 10.16
N ALA A 14 8.34 -22.02 10.70
CA ALA A 14 7.69 -21.25 11.75
C ALA A 14 7.76 -19.73 11.50
N TYR A 15 6.68 -19.03 11.88
CA TYR A 15 6.59 -17.57 11.94
C TYR A 15 6.51 -17.12 13.40
N GLY A 16 7.65 -16.69 13.95
CA GLY A 16 7.72 -16.32 15.37
C GLY A 16 7.36 -17.51 16.27
N ALA A 17 6.27 -17.40 17.03
CA ALA A 17 5.78 -18.46 17.91
C ALA A 17 4.88 -19.50 17.22
N GLN A 18 4.39 -19.22 16.00
CA GLN A 18 3.44 -20.08 15.29
C GLN A 18 4.18 -21.02 14.33
N GLN A 19 4.02 -22.33 14.51
CA GLN A 19 4.52 -23.32 13.54
C GLN A 19 3.53 -23.43 12.38
N ALA A 20 4.02 -23.20 11.16
CA ALA A 20 3.23 -23.30 9.94
C ALA A 20 3.34 -24.68 9.29
N LEU A 21 4.50 -25.35 9.41
CA LEU A 21 4.76 -26.70 8.92
C LEU A 21 5.53 -27.49 9.96
N ILE A 22 5.17 -28.76 10.13
CA ILE A 22 5.68 -29.68 11.15
C ILE A 22 5.92 -31.03 10.47
N ASP A 23 7.20 -31.39 10.33
CA ASP A 23 7.67 -32.71 9.87
C ASP A 23 7.01 -33.19 8.56
N ILE A 24 6.91 -32.31 7.57
CA ILE A 24 6.29 -32.65 6.28
C ILE A 24 7.25 -33.52 5.46
N ALA A 25 6.77 -34.69 5.02
CA ALA A 25 7.48 -35.60 4.12
C ALA A 25 6.55 -36.12 3.02
N PHE A 26 6.95 -36.00 1.76
CA PHE A 26 6.23 -36.54 0.61
C PHE A 26 7.13 -36.63 -0.62
N SER A 27 6.70 -37.38 -1.63
CA SER A 27 7.35 -37.45 -2.94
C SER A 27 6.33 -37.34 -4.06
N LEU A 28 6.59 -36.48 -5.06
CA LEU A 28 5.71 -36.30 -6.21
C LEU A 28 6.47 -36.62 -7.52
N PRO A 29 5.97 -37.56 -8.34
CA PRO A 29 6.54 -37.84 -9.66
C PRO A 29 6.42 -36.64 -10.62
N GLY A 30 7.32 -36.53 -11.60
CA GLY A 30 7.18 -35.53 -12.66
C GLY A 30 6.01 -35.81 -13.61
N GLY A 31 5.35 -34.74 -14.07
CA GLY A 31 4.21 -34.80 -15.00
C GLY A 31 2.85 -35.08 -14.36
N THR A 32 2.79 -35.25 -13.04
CA THR A 32 1.54 -35.53 -12.32
C THR A 32 0.78 -34.25 -11.96
N ARG A 33 -0.53 -34.42 -11.74
CA ARG A 33 -1.40 -33.39 -11.14
C ARG A 33 -1.59 -33.67 -9.66
N CYS A 34 -1.26 -32.70 -8.81
CA CYS A 34 -1.36 -32.82 -7.37
C CYS A 34 -2.21 -31.69 -6.77
N GLY A 35 -3.25 -32.06 -6.04
CA GLY A 35 -4.01 -31.15 -5.18
C GLY A 35 -3.40 -31.08 -3.79
N LEU A 36 -3.33 -29.87 -3.23
CA LEU A 36 -2.95 -29.59 -1.85
C LEU A 36 -4.18 -29.03 -1.14
N ILE A 37 -4.82 -29.85 -0.30
CA ILE A 37 -6.04 -29.49 0.41
C ILE A 37 -5.78 -29.33 1.90
N GLY A 38 -6.60 -28.51 2.55
CA GLY A 38 -6.51 -28.27 3.99
C GLY A 38 -7.19 -26.97 4.39
N PRO A 39 -7.51 -26.77 5.69
CA PRO A 39 -8.12 -25.55 6.19
C PRO A 39 -7.24 -24.32 5.98
N ASP A 40 -7.83 -23.14 6.15
CA ASP A 40 -7.08 -21.88 6.18
C ASP A 40 -6.10 -21.89 7.36
N GLY A 41 -4.85 -21.52 7.09
CA GLY A 41 -3.78 -21.59 8.08
C GLY A 41 -3.15 -22.99 8.27
N ALA A 42 -3.57 -24.01 7.52
CA ALA A 42 -2.96 -25.35 7.58
C ALA A 42 -1.49 -25.42 7.11
N GLY A 43 -0.97 -24.35 6.52
CA GLY A 43 0.39 -24.27 6.00
C GLY A 43 0.52 -24.36 4.47
N LYS A 44 -0.59 -24.48 3.72
CA LYS A 44 -0.62 -24.63 2.25
C LYS A 44 0.30 -23.65 1.51
N SER A 45 0.03 -22.35 1.63
CA SER A 45 0.83 -21.30 0.99
C SER A 45 2.29 -21.25 1.48
N SER A 46 2.55 -21.68 2.72
CA SER A 46 3.93 -21.79 3.23
C SER A 46 4.69 -22.92 2.55
N LEU A 47 4.04 -24.08 2.36
CA LEU A 47 4.63 -25.21 1.63
C LEU A 47 4.87 -24.85 0.16
N LEU A 48 3.89 -24.26 -0.52
CA LEU A 48 4.04 -23.81 -1.91
C LEU A 48 5.14 -22.74 -2.04
N GLY A 49 5.23 -21.81 -1.09
CA GLY A 49 6.28 -20.79 -1.06
C GLY A 49 7.68 -21.35 -0.86
N LEU A 50 7.84 -22.44 -0.08
CA LEU A 50 9.11 -23.16 0.05
C LEU A 50 9.48 -23.87 -1.26
N ILE A 51 8.53 -24.56 -1.89
CA ILE A 51 8.74 -25.27 -3.16
C ILE A 51 9.11 -24.29 -4.29
N ALA A 52 8.45 -23.13 -4.35
CA ALA A 52 8.76 -22.08 -5.31
C ALA A 52 10.09 -21.35 -5.05
N GLY A 53 10.76 -21.63 -3.92
CA GLY A 53 11.99 -20.94 -3.51
C GLY A 53 11.80 -19.48 -3.11
N VAL A 54 10.54 -19.07 -2.85
CA VAL A 54 10.16 -17.73 -2.37
C VAL A 54 10.46 -17.59 -0.88
N LYS A 55 10.20 -18.65 -0.11
CA LYS A 55 10.50 -18.73 1.33
C LYS A 55 11.83 -19.44 1.57
N LYS A 56 12.52 -19.05 2.64
CA LYS A 56 13.77 -19.70 3.04
C LYS A 56 13.45 -21.00 3.77
N LEU A 57 14.11 -22.09 3.38
CA LEU A 57 14.08 -23.35 4.12
C LEU A 57 14.70 -23.15 5.51
N GLN A 58 13.96 -23.53 6.56
CA GLN A 58 14.40 -23.39 7.96
C GLN A 58 14.97 -24.72 8.49
N GLN A 59 14.24 -25.83 8.30
CA GLN A 59 14.62 -27.20 8.68
C GLN A 59 14.09 -28.22 7.66
N GLY A 60 14.75 -29.38 7.56
CA GLY A 60 14.44 -30.46 6.62
C GLY A 60 15.23 -30.40 5.32
N ASP A 61 14.97 -31.34 4.39
CA ASP A 61 15.50 -31.32 3.02
C ASP A 61 14.36 -31.26 2.00
N LEU A 62 14.49 -30.35 1.03
CA LEU A 62 13.52 -30.13 -0.05
C LEU A 62 14.25 -30.10 -1.38
N GLN A 63 13.97 -31.10 -2.21
CA GLN A 63 14.47 -31.21 -3.58
C GLN A 63 13.36 -30.88 -4.57
N VAL A 64 13.68 -30.00 -5.52
CA VAL A 64 12.77 -29.53 -6.56
C VAL A 64 13.46 -29.69 -7.91
N LEU A 65 12.81 -30.39 -8.84
CA LEU A 65 13.31 -30.72 -10.18
C LEU A 65 14.74 -31.28 -10.18
N GLY A 66 15.03 -32.20 -9.26
CA GLY A 66 16.29 -32.95 -9.19
C GLY A 66 17.45 -32.29 -8.43
N GLY A 67 17.19 -31.26 -7.62
CA GLY A 67 18.22 -30.67 -6.75
C GLY A 67 17.67 -29.92 -5.53
N SER A 68 18.51 -29.68 -4.52
CA SER A 68 18.11 -29.07 -3.25
C SER A 68 17.86 -27.56 -3.36
N ILE A 69 16.76 -27.08 -2.80
CA ILE A 69 16.36 -25.66 -2.84
C ILE A 69 17.29 -24.75 -2.00
N ASP A 70 18.00 -25.31 -1.03
CA ASP A 70 18.92 -24.57 -0.17
C ASP A 70 20.17 -24.11 -0.96
N GLN A 71 20.57 -24.89 -1.96
CA GLN A 71 21.69 -24.57 -2.84
C GLN A 71 21.35 -23.38 -3.74
N ARG A 72 22.03 -22.24 -3.50
CA ARG A 72 21.81 -20.99 -4.26
C ARG A 72 21.99 -21.14 -5.77
N HIS A 73 22.96 -21.94 -6.22
CA HIS A 73 23.20 -22.18 -7.64
C HIS A 73 22.01 -22.91 -8.29
N HIS A 74 21.57 -24.01 -7.67
CA HIS A 74 20.41 -24.77 -8.13
C HIS A 74 19.15 -23.91 -8.14
N ARG A 75 18.86 -23.21 -7.03
CA ARG A 75 17.70 -22.32 -6.91
C ARG A 75 17.65 -21.24 -8.01
N ASN A 76 18.79 -20.64 -8.36
CA ASN A 76 18.84 -19.69 -9.46
C ASN A 76 18.51 -20.32 -10.83
N SER A 77 18.88 -21.59 -11.03
CA SER A 77 18.53 -22.35 -12.24
C SER A 77 17.08 -22.84 -12.27
N LEU A 78 16.41 -22.87 -11.11
CA LEU A 78 15.00 -23.26 -10.99
C LEU A 78 14.02 -22.15 -11.36
N TYR A 79 14.33 -20.87 -11.07
CA TYR A 79 13.38 -19.78 -11.32
C TYR A 79 12.85 -19.71 -12.77
N PRO A 80 13.65 -19.95 -13.83
CA PRO A 80 13.12 -20.03 -15.20
C PRO A 80 12.31 -21.29 -15.51
N ARG A 81 12.35 -22.32 -14.65
CA ARG A 81 11.69 -23.62 -14.86
C ARG A 81 10.43 -23.78 -14.00
N ILE A 82 10.21 -22.90 -13.03
CA ILE A 82 9.06 -22.91 -12.14
C ILE A 82 8.21 -21.68 -12.45
N ALA A 83 6.90 -21.83 -12.42
CA ALA A 83 5.98 -20.72 -12.36
C ALA A 83 5.19 -20.78 -11.05
N PHE A 84 5.15 -19.66 -10.32
CA PHE A 84 4.43 -19.57 -9.07
C PHE A 84 3.39 -18.46 -9.15
N MET A 85 2.14 -18.85 -8.93
CA MET A 85 1.01 -17.94 -8.81
C MET A 85 0.57 -17.90 -7.34
N PRO A 86 0.85 -16.80 -6.61
CA PRO A 86 0.49 -16.67 -5.20
C PRO A 86 -1.01 -16.48 -5.00
N GLN A 87 -1.48 -16.74 -3.78
CA GLN A 87 -2.87 -16.54 -3.37
C GLN A 87 -3.35 -15.10 -3.60
N GLY A 88 -4.62 -14.98 -3.99
CA GLY A 88 -5.33 -13.70 -4.10
C GLY A 88 -5.52 -13.21 -5.54
N LEU A 89 -6.65 -12.53 -5.77
CA LEU A 89 -7.08 -12.07 -7.10
C LEU A 89 -6.15 -10.98 -7.67
N GLY A 90 -5.15 -11.41 -8.43
CA GLY A 90 -4.19 -10.54 -9.08
C GLY A 90 -3.06 -10.04 -8.17
N GLY A 91 -2.75 -10.77 -7.08
CA GLY A 91 -1.61 -10.44 -6.20
C GLY A 91 -0.25 -10.46 -6.91
N ASN A 92 -0.14 -11.18 -8.03
CA ASN A 92 1.03 -11.20 -8.91
C ASN A 92 0.95 -10.21 -10.08
N LEU A 93 -0.13 -9.42 -10.21
CA LEU A 93 -0.33 -8.51 -11.34
C LEU A 93 -0.04 -7.07 -10.95
N TYR A 94 0.33 -6.27 -11.95
CA TYR A 94 0.49 -4.82 -11.81
C TYR A 94 -0.80 -4.13 -12.27
N PRO A 95 -1.61 -3.57 -11.35
CA PRO A 95 -2.97 -3.11 -11.64
C PRO A 95 -3.01 -1.91 -12.60
N ASP A 96 -1.97 -1.09 -12.57
CA ASP A 96 -1.84 0.11 -13.39
C ASP A 96 -1.38 -0.20 -14.82
N LEU A 97 -0.93 -1.43 -15.09
CA LEU A 97 -0.49 -1.93 -16.41
C LEU A 97 -1.63 -2.60 -17.18
N SER A 98 -1.60 -2.53 -18.52
CA SER A 98 -2.51 -3.30 -19.37
C SER A 98 -2.19 -4.80 -19.35
N ILE A 99 -3.09 -5.62 -19.92
CA ILE A 99 -2.87 -7.05 -20.13
C ILE A 99 -1.56 -7.31 -20.88
N ASN A 100 -1.37 -6.64 -22.03
CA ASN A 100 -0.15 -6.74 -22.83
C ASN A 100 1.11 -6.32 -22.05
N GLU A 101 1.01 -5.24 -21.27
CA GLU A 101 2.15 -4.75 -20.50
C GLU A 101 2.56 -5.69 -19.37
N ASN A 102 1.60 -6.34 -18.70
CA ASN A 102 1.89 -7.37 -17.71
C ASN A 102 2.63 -8.55 -18.35
N ILE A 103 2.08 -9.11 -19.44
CA ILE A 103 2.69 -10.29 -20.10
C ILE A 103 4.10 -9.96 -20.63
N ARG A 104 4.27 -8.82 -21.30
CA ARG A 104 5.59 -8.37 -21.80
C ARG A 104 6.62 -8.17 -20.67
N PHE A 105 6.18 -7.68 -19.51
CA PHE A 105 7.06 -7.54 -18.35
C PHE A 105 7.59 -8.89 -17.89
N PHE A 106 6.72 -9.88 -17.68
CA PHE A 106 7.13 -11.24 -17.31
C PHE A 106 7.99 -11.92 -18.39
N ALA A 107 7.60 -11.82 -19.66
CA ALA A 107 8.41 -12.33 -20.77
C ALA A 107 9.83 -11.77 -20.76
N THR A 108 9.99 -10.47 -20.49
CA THR A 108 11.31 -9.84 -20.41
C THR A 108 12.11 -10.29 -19.18
N LEU A 109 11.45 -10.53 -18.04
CA LEU A 109 12.10 -11.06 -16.84
C LEU A 109 12.69 -12.46 -17.08
N PHE A 110 11.96 -13.31 -17.81
CA PHE A 110 12.40 -14.63 -18.23
C PHE A 110 13.23 -14.62 -19.53
N GLY A 111 13.58 -13.43 -20.04
CA GLY A 111 14.54 -13.23 -21.11
C GLY A 111 14.10 -13.66 -22.51
N LEU A 112 12.80 -13.76 -22.77
CA LEU A 112 12.26 -13.99 -24.11
C LEU A 112 12.63 -12.84 -25.04
N SER A 113 12.85 -13.15 -26.32
CA SER A 113 12.98 -12.14 -27.36
C SER A 113 11.63 -11.46 -27.64
N LYS A 114 11.66 -10.32 -28.33
CA LYS A 114 10.42 -9.59 -28.68
C LYS A 114 9.50 -10.44 -29.54
N ASP A 115 10.05 -11.13 -30.53
CA ASP A 115 9.26 -11.92 -31.48
C ASP A 115 8.62 -13.14 -30.80
N GLU A 116 9.39 -13.86 -29.96
CA GLU A 116 8.87 -14.96 -29.15
C GLU A 116 7.77 -14.47 -28.18
N CYS A 117 7.99 -13.31 -27.55
CA CYS A 117 7.01 -12.72 -26.64
C CYS A 117 5.70 -12.41 -27.36
N GLU A 118 5.72 -11.75 -28.52
CA GLU A 118 4.50 -11.41 -29.25
C GLU A 118 3.75 -12.65 -29.75
N GLN A 119 4.47 -13.64 -30.28
CA GLN A 119 3.88 -14.91 -30.72
C GLN A 119 3.19 -15.64 -29.57
N ARG A 120 3.90 -15.86 -28.45
CA ARG A 120 3.37 -16.58 -27.29
C ARG A 120 2.24 -15.81 -26.61
N MET A 121 2.41 -14.49 -26.46
CA MET A 121 1.37 -13.62 -25.89
C MET A 121 0.09 -13.71 -26.72
N HIS A 122 0.18 -13.63 -28.05
CA HIS A 122 -0.98 -13.74 -28.91
C HIS A 122 -1.70 -15.09 -28.75
N SER A 123 -0.98 -16.21 -28.74
CA SER A 123 -1.55 -17.54 -28.51
C SER A 123 -2.23 -17.67 -27.14
N LEU A 124 -1.60 -17.19 -26.07
CA LEU A 124 -2.16 -17.23 -24.71
C LEU A 124 -3.40 -16.33 -24.57
N LEU A 125 -3.40 -15.15 -25.20
CA LEU A 125 -4.55 -14.24 -25.18
C LEU A 125 -5.75 -14.78 -25.94
N LEU A 126 -5.53 -15.50 -27.04
CA LEU A 126 -6.59 -16.19 -27.76
C LEU A 126 -7.17 -17.34 -26.94
N ALA A 127 -6.30 -18.19 -26.37
CA ALA A 127 -6.75 -19.31 -25.53
C ALA A 127 -7.59 -18.80 -24.34
N THR A 128 -7.17 -17.71 -23.70
CA THR A 128 -7.86 -17.19 -22.51
C THR A 128 -9.06 -16.28 -22.77
N ASP A 129 -9.42 -16.01 -24.02
CA ASP A 129 -10.41 -14.98 -24.42
C ASP A 129 -10.10 -13.57 -23.85
N LEU A 130 -8.80 -13.25 -23.77
CA LEU A 130 -8.33 -11.94 -23.31
C LEU A 130 -7.88 -11.02 -24.46
N ALA A 131 -7.80 -11.55 -25.69
CA ALA A 131 -7.32 -10.81 -26.86
C ALA A 131 -8.06 -9.47 -27.09
N ARG A 132 -9.39 -9.46 -26.97
CA ARG A 132 -10.22 -8.24 -27.12
C ARG A 132 -10.02 -7.21 -26.00
N PHE A 133 -9.41 -7.60 -24.89
CA PHE A 133 -9.16 -6.75 -23.73
C PHE A 133 -7.67 -6.42 -23.54
N ALA A 134 -6.82 -6.72 -24.52
CA ALA A 134 -5.37 -6.67 -24.41
C ALA A 134 -4.79 -5.32 -23.91
N GLU A 135 -5.47 -4.20 -24.20
CA GLU A 135 -5.06 -2.86 -23.75
C GLU A 135 -5.76 -2.39 -22.45
N ARG A 136 -6.68 -3.19 -21.90
CA ARG A 136 -7.39 -2.85 -20.66
C ARG A 136 -6.45 -2.99 -19.45
N PRO A 137 -6.42 -2.00 -18.52
CA PRO A 137 -5.66 -2.11 -17.28
C PRO A 137 -6.09 -3.29 -16.41
N ALA A 138 -5.13 -4.02 -15.83
CA ALA A 138 -5.36 -5.19 -15.00
C ALA A 138 -6.25 -4.88 -13.78
N GLY A 139 -6.12 -3.68 -13.19
CA GLY A 139 -6.95 -3.23 -12.07
C GLY A 139 -8.44 -3.15 -12.40
N LYS A 140 -8.81 -2.98 -13.69
CA LYS A 140 -10.19 -2.88 -14.18
C LYS A 140 -10.77 -4.20 -14.66
N LEU A 141 -10.05 -5.31 -14.52
CA LEU A 141 -10.51 -6.64 -14.92
C LEU A 141 -11.39 -7.29 -13.84
N SER A 142 -12.29 -8.19 -14.23
CA SER A 142 -13.03 -9.04 -13.27
C SER A 142 -12.08 -10.03 -12.59
N GLY A 143 -12.51 -10.65 -11.49
CA GLY A 143 -11.70 -11.65 -10.78
C GLY A 143 -11.22 -12.79 -11.69
N GLY A 144 -12.15 -13.41 -12.45
CA GLY A 144 -11.81 -14.48 -13.40
C GLY A 144 -10.86 -14.01 -14.51
N MET A 145 -11.02 -12.79 -15.03
CA MET A 145 -10.08 -12.23 -16.02
C MET A 145 -8.69 -11.97 -15.44
N LYS A 146 -8.60 -11.53 -14.17
CA LYS A 146 -7.31 -11.38 -13.47
C LYS A 146 -6.63 -12.74 -13.29
N GLN A 147 -7.37 -13.79 -12.92
CA GLN A 147 -6.82 -15.13 -12.77
C GLN A 147 -6.30 -15.68 -14.11
N LYS A 148 -7.07 -15.53 -15.19
CA LYS A 148 -6.63 -15.87 -16.55
C LYS A 148 -5.37 -15.11 -16.97
N LEU A 149 -5.30 -13.80 -16.69
CA LEU A 149 -4.09 -13.00 -16.96
C LEU A 149 -2.89 -13.48 -16.14
N GLY A 150 -3.10 -13.80 -14.86
CA GLY A 150 -2.09 -14.36 -13.98
C GLY A 150 -1.54 -15.69 -14.52
N LEU A 151 -2.43 -16.55 -15.03
CA LEU A 151 -2.06 -17.79 -15.71
C LEU A 151 -1.25 -17.52 -17.00
N CYS A 152 -1.66 -16.57 -17.83
CA CYS A 152 -0.85 -16.16 -19.00
C CYS A 152 0.56 -15.71 -18.61
N CYS A 153 0.68 -14.92 -17.54
CA CYS A 153 1.97 -14.45 -17.03
C CYS A 153 2.83 -15.60 -16.46
N ALA A 154 2.19 -16.62 -15.86
CA ALA A 154 2.85 -17.81 -15.34
C ALA A 154 3.30 -18.78 -16.46
N LEU A 155 2.58 -18.82 -17.58
CA LEU A 155 2.85 -19.75 -18.68
C LEU A 155 3.75 -19.17 -19.79
N ILE A 156 3.95 -17.85 -19.84
CA ILE A 156 4.67 -17.17 -20.92
C ILE A 156 6.09 -17.73 -21.15
N HIS A 157 6.75 -18.15 -20.08
CA HIS A 157 8.11 -18.71 -20.08
C HIS A 157 8.18 -20.23 -20.06
N GLU A 158 7.04 -20.91 -20.20
CA GLU A 158 6.98 -22.36 -20.41
C GLU A 158 7.64 -23.20 -19.29
N PRO A 159 7.08 -23.17 -18.06
CA PRO A 159 7.64 -23.88 -16.91
C PRO A 159 7.59 -25.42 -17.05
N ASP A 160 8.40 -26.10 -16.25
CA ASP A 160 8.35 -27.55 -16.00
C ASP A 160 7.47 -27.88 -14.77
N LEU A 161 7.34 -26.93 -13.84
CA LEU A 161 6.51 -27.03 -12.64
C LEU A 161 5.64 -25.77 -12.51
N LEU A 162 4.33 -25.94 -12.58
CA LEU A 162 3.34 -24.88 -12.36
C LEU A 162 2.73 -25.02 -10.96
N ILE A 163 2.95 -24.01 -10.13
CA ILE A 163 2.48 -23.94 -8.75
C ILE A 163 1.40 -22.87 -8.66
N LEU A 164 0.18 -23.27 -8.32
CA LEU A 164 -0.97 -22.39 -8.21
C LEU A 164 -1.49 -22.41 -6.76
N ASP A 165 -1.42 -21.28 -6.07
CA ASP A 165 -1.92 -21.13 -4.71
C ASP A 165 -3.33 -20.55 -4.75
N GLU A 166 -4.35 -21.40 -4.59
CA GLU A 166 -5.77 -21.03 -4.59
C GLU A 166 -6.19 -20.18 -5.82
N PRO A 167 -5.93 -20.68 -7.06
CA PRO A 167 -6.11 -19.90 -8.30
C PRO A 167 -7.58 -19.59 -8.64
N THR A 168 -8.53 -20.32 -8.05
CA THR A 168 -9.96 -20.26 -8.39
C THR A 168 -10.81 -19.75 -7.24
N THR A 169 -10.21 -19.44 -6.08
CA THR A 169 -10.92 -18.86 -4.93
C THR A 169 -11.57 -17.53 -5.33
N GLY A 170 -12.89 -17.42 -5.14
CA GLY A 170 -13.66 -16.25 -5.52
C GLY A 170 -13.82 -16.06 -7.04
N VAL A 171 -13.70 -17.13 -7.83
CA VAL A 171 -14.07 -17.17 -9.25
C VAL A 171 -15.38 -17.93 -9.39
N ASP A 172 -16.24 -17.51 -10.32
CA ASP A 172 -17.52 -18.20 -10.54
C ASP A 172 -17.34 -19.59 -11.18
N PRO A 173 -18.28 -20.54 -10.97
CA PRO A 173 -18.15 -21.93 -11.44
C PRO A 173 -17.82 -22.08 -12.93
N LEU A 174 -18.45 -21.28 -13.81
CA LEU A 174 -18.18 -21.34 -15.25
C LEU A 174 -16.76 -20.84 -15.57
N SER A 175 -16.37 -19.69 -15.03
CA SER A 175 -15.01 -19.18 -15.19
C SER A 175 -13.94 -20.12 -14.62
N ARG A 176 -14.25 -20.82 -13.52
CA ARG A 176 -13.40 -21.86 -12.91
C ARG A 176 -13.24 -23.06 -13.84
N ARG A 177 -14.34 -23.54 -14.43
CA ARG A 177 -14.31 -24.63 -15.43
C ARG A 177 -13.46 -24.26 -16.64
N HIS A 178 -13.67 -23.07 -17.20
CA HIS A 178 -12.85 -22.55 -18.30
C HIS A 178 -11.37 -22.43 -17.90
N PHE A 179 -11.07 -22.03 -16.66
CA PHE A 179 -9.69 -21.96 -16.16
C PHE A 179 -9.03 -23.34 -16.16
N TRP A 180 -9.70 -24.37 -15.67
CA TRP A 180 -9.15 -25.74 -15.66
C TRP A 180 -9.04 -26.36 -17.06
N GLU A 181 -10.00 -26.09 -17.94
CA GLU A 181 -9.91 -26.48 -19.36
C GLU A 181 -8.66 -25.91 -20.02
N LEU A 182 -8.33 -24.65 -19.75
CA LEU A 182 -7.10 -24.01 -20.25
C LEU A 182 -5.83 -24.66 -19.72
N VAL A 183 -5.79 -24.97 -18.43
CA VAL A 183 -4.64 -25.64 -17.81
C VAL A 183 -4.45 -27.04 -18.40
N GLU A 184 -5.52 -27.78 -18.62
CA GLU A 184 -5.47 -29.11 -19.24
C GLU A 184 -5.05 -29.05 -20.71
N ASP A 185 -5.50 -28.06 -21.49
CA ASP A 185 -5.05 -27.88 -22.87
C ASP A 185 -3.55 -27.60 -22.98
N VAL A 186 -3.01 -26.79 -22.06
CA VAL A 186 -1.57 -26.54 -21.94
C VAL A 186 -0.82 -27.82 -21.55
N ARG A 187 -1.38 -28.62 -20.63
CA ARG A 187 -0.77 -29.90 -20.21
C ARG A 187 -0.81 -30.95 -21.32
N ARG A 188 -1.87 -31.02 -22.13
CA ARG A 188 -1.96 -31.91 -23.30
C ARG A 188 -0.83 -31.64 -24.29
N GLN A 189 -0.46 -30.37 -24.45
CA GLN A 189 0.67 -29.96 -25.29
C GLN A 189 2.03 -30.21 -24.62
N ARG A 190 2.08 -30.25 -23.28
CA ARG A 190 3.30 -30.47 -22.48
C ARG A 190 3.09 -31.55 -21.41
N PRO A 191 3.12 -32.85 -21.78
CA PRO A 191 2.87 -33.94 -20.83
C PRO A 191 3.85 -34.00 -19.65
N GLN A 192 5.04 -33.42 -19.79
CA GLN A 192 6.04 -33.33 -18.73
C GLN A 192 5.78 -32.22 -17.68
N LEU A 193 4.81 -31.33 -17.91
CA LEU A 193 4.46 -30.26 -16.97
C LEU A 193 3.87 -30.86 -15.69
N THR A 194 4.53 -30.62 -14.57
CA THR A 194 4.00 -30.99 -13.24
C THR A 194 3.10 -29.87 -12.73
N LEU A 195 1.92 -30.21 -12.22
CA LEU A 195 0.94 -29.26 -11.72
C LEU A 195 0.73 -29.48 -10.22
N LEU A 196 1.00 -28.44 -9.42
CA LEU A 196 0.75 -28.43 -7.97
C LEU A 196 -0.21 -27.29 -7.63
N VAL A 197 -1.38 -27.62 -7.10
CA VAL A 197 -2.47 -26.67 -6.86
C VAL A 197 -2.89 -26.73 -5.41
N ALA A 198 -2.78 -25.63 -4.67
CA ALA A 198 -3.56 -25.48 -3.44
C ALA A 198 -4.97 -25.06 -3.79
N THR A 199 -5.96 -25.72 -3.22
CA THR A 199 -7.38 -25.38 -3.44
C THR A 199 -8.18 -25.52 -2.15
N ALA A 200 -9.15 -24.62 -2.01
CA ALA A 200 -10.19 -24.70 -1.00
C ALA A 200 -11.43 -25.49 -1.48
N TYR A 201 -11.46 -25.90 -2.75
CA TYR A 201 -12.56 -26.68 -3.35
C TYR A 201 -12.14 -28.14 -3.52
N MET A 202 -12.69 -29.03 -2.70
CA MET A 202 -12.36 -30.46 -2.71
C MET A 202 -12.67 -31.12 -4.07
N GLU A 203 -13.74 -30.67 -4.74
CA GLU A 203 -14.14 -31.09 -6.09
C GLU A 203 -13.03 -30.86 -7.14
N GLU A 204 -12.18 -29.84 -6.98
CA GLU A 204 -11.03 -29.62 -7.86
C GLU A 204 -9.93 -30.64 -7.59
N ALA A 205 -9.68 -30.94 -6.32
CA ALA A 205 -8.68 -31.93 -5.91
C ALA A 205 -9.06 -33.35 -6.34
N GLU A 206 -10.37 -33.66 -6.43
CA GLU A 206 -10.88 -34.95 -6.91
C GLU A 206 -10.52 -35.22 -8.38
N GLN A 207 -10.33 -34.17 -9.19
CA GLN A 207 -9.94 -34.29 -10.60
C GLN A 207 -8.45 -34.58 -10.79
N PHE A 208 -7.65 -34.37 -9.76
CA PHE A 208 -6.21 -34.59 -9.78
C PHE A 208 -5.85 -36.05 -9.48
N GLU A 209 -4.68 -36.47 -9.95
CA GLU A 209 -4.20 -37.85 -9.77
C GLU A 209 -3.75 -38.07 -8.33
N HIS A 210 -3.06 -37.09 -7.75
CA HIS A 210 -2.53 -37.10 -6.40
C HIS A 210 -3.17 -36.02 -5.53
N CYS A 211 -3.24 -36.30 -4.22
CA CYS A 211 -3.71 -35.36 -3.21
C CYS A 211 -2.78 -35.38 -1.99
N LEU A 212 -2.50 -34.19 -1.44
CA LEU A 212 -1.82 -33.96 -0.18
C LEU A 212 -2.79 -33.25 0.77
N MET A 213 -3.09 -33.88 1.91
CA MET A 213 -4.00 -33.33 2.93
C MET A 213 -3.19 -32.72 4.07
N LEU A 214 -3.27 -31.41 4.27
CA LEU A 214 -2.63 -30.73 5.39
C LEU A 214 -3.67 -30.34 6.44
N ASP A 215 -3.32 -30.54 7.70
CA ASP A 215 -4.04 -29.97 8.84
C ASP A 215 -3.08 -29.56 9.96
N ALA A 216 -3.31 -28.40 10.56
CA ALA A 216 -2.49 -27.82 11.65
C ALA A 216 -0.97 -27.90 11.40
N GLY A 217 -0.54 -27.71 10.15
CA GLY A 217 0.87 -27.76 9.75
C GLY A 217 1.44 -29.16 9.55
N LYS A 218 0.65 -30.23 9.68
CA LYS A 218 1.06 -31.62 9.44
C LYS A 218 0.42 -32.17 8.17
N LEU A 219 1.10 -33.10 7.51
CA LEU A 219 0.54 -33.89 6.43
C LEU A 219 -0.23 -35.06 7.06
N ILE A 220 -1.56 -35.05 6.97
CA ILE A 220 -2.42 -36.09 7.56
C ILE A 220 -2.66 -37.27 6.62
N ALA A 221 -2.54 -37.04 5.31
CA ALA A 221 -2.59 -38.08 4.28
C ALA A 221 -1.92 -37.60 2.98
N ASP A 222 -1.33 -38.55 2.25
CA ASP A 222 -0.80 -38.37 0.90
C ASP A 222 -1.03 -39.63 0.06
N GLY A 223 -1.28 -39.46 -1.24
CA GLY A 223 -1.49 -40.60 -2.14
C GLY A 223 -2.27 -40.25 -3.40
N LEU A 224 -2.84 -41.27 -4.03
CA LEU A 224 -3.75 -41.09 -5.16
C LEU A 224 -5.11 -40.59 -4.64
N SER A 225 -5.67 -39.57 -5.29
CA SER A 225 -6.94 -38.95 -4.86
C SER A 225 -8.08 -39.98 -4.78
N ARG A 226 -8.11 -40.95 -5.71
CA ARG A 226 -9.12 -42.02 -5.74
C ARG A 226 -9.02 -42.97 -4.55
N ASP A 227 -7.79 -43.32 -4.15
CA ASP A 227 -7.54 -44.25 -3.05
C ASP A 227 -7.91 -43.59 -1.72
N LEU A 228 -7.60 -42.30 -1.58
CA LEU A 228 -7.96 -41.50 -0.40
C LEU A 228 -9.49 -41.33 -0.29
N ALA A 229 -10.17 -41.04 -1.40
CA ALA A 229 -11.63 -40.89 -1.42
C ALA A 229 -12.36 -42.22 -1.12
N ALA A 230 -11.78 -43.37 -1.49
CA ALA A 230 -12.37 -44.69 -1.26
C ALA A 230 -12.36 -45.14 0.22
N VAL A 231 -11.68 -44.42 1.10
CA VAL A 231 -11.64 -44.72 2.55
C VAL A 231 -13.00 -44.51 3.20
N THR A 232 -13.84 -43.61 2.66
CA THR A 232 -15.18 -43.32 3.17
C THR A 232 -16.27 -43.88 2.25
N PRO A 233 -17.46 -44.24 2.80
CA PRO A 233 -18.56 -44.81 2.00
C PRO A 233 -19.12 -43.87 0.92
N SER A 234 -18.93 -42.55 1.08
CA SER A 234 -19.39 -41.55 0.12
C SER A 234 -18.53 -41.47 -1.14
N GLY A 235 -17.28 -41.96 -1.08
CA GLY A 235 -16.33 -41.85 -2.18
C GLY A 235 -15.89 -40.42 -2.49
N LYS A 236 -16.06 -39.46 -1.55
CA LYS A 236 -15.72 -38.05 -1.71
C LYS A 236 -14.50 -37.64 -0.89
N LEU A 237 -13.67 -36.74 -1.41
CA LEU A 237 -12.48 -36.25 -0.69
C LEU A 237 -12.82 -35.42 0.55
N ASP A 238 -13.98 -34.77 0.60
CA ASP A 238 -14.44 -33.99 1.76
C ASP A 238 -14.60 -34.87 3.01
N ASP A 239 -15.30 -35.99 2.86
CA ASP A 239 -15.50 -36.95 3.95
C ASP A 239 -14.19 -37.65 4.32
N ALA A 240 -13.34 -37.98 3.33
CA ALA A 240 -12.03 -38.56 3.57
C ALA A 240 -11.12 -37.61 4.36
N PHE A 241 -11.12 -36.31 4.04
CA PHE A 241 -10.38 -35.31 4.80
C PHE A 241 -10.80 -35.27 6.27
N THR A 242 -12.11 -35.28 6.52
CA THR A 242 -12.67 -35.34 7.88
C THR A 242 -12.29 -36.63 8.61
N TYR A 243 -12.26 -37.77 7.90
CA TYR A 243 -11.79 -39.04 8.45
C TYR A 243 -10.32 -38.99 8.90
N PHE A 244 -9.43 -38.48 8.04
CA PHE A 244 -8.00 -38.38 8.34
C PHE A 244 -7.66 -37.32 9.41
N GLN A 245 -8.51 -36.32 9.60
CA GLN A 245 -8.34 -35.32 10.66
C GLN A 245 -8.42 -35.93 12.08
N GLY A 246 -9.09 -37.08 12.24
CA GLY A 246 -9.11 -37.79 13.51
C GLY A 246 -9.83 -37.04 14.63
N ASP A 247 -11.17 -37.02 14.56
CA ASP A 247 -12.09 -36.93 15.71
C ASP A 247 -11.76 -35.88 16.81
N HIS A 248 -11.68 -34.60 16.44
CA HIS A 248 -11.79 -33.50 17.41
C HIS A 248 -13.26 -33.26 17.83
N LYS A 249 -13.78 -34.14 18.70
CA LYS A 249 -14.86 -33.86 19.69
C LYS A 249 -16.20 -33.22 19.25
N ARG A 250 -16.54 -33.13 17.96
CA ARG A 250 -17.84 -32.56 17.52
C ARG A 250 -18.56 -33.46 16.53
N SER A 251 -19.70 -33.99 16.98
CA SER A 251 -20.71 -34.77 16.26
C SER A 251 -20.37 -35.12 14.80
N SER A 252 -19.74 -36.28 14.61
CA SER A 252 -19.54 -36.96 13.32
C SER A 252 -20.85 -37.48 12.68
N GLN A 253 -21.98 -36.90 13.07
CA GLN A 253 -23.25 -37.17 12.40
C GLN A 253 -23.35 -36.26 11.16
N PRO A 254 -23.65 -36.82 9.99
CA PRO A 254 -23.89 -36.02 8.78
C PRO A 254 -24.97 -34.98 9.08
N LEU A 255 -24.73 -33.74 8.65
CA LEU A 255 -25.65 -32.63 8.85
C LEU A 255 -26.96 -32.90 8.08
N VAL A 256 -27.98 -33.39 8.77
CA VAL A 256 -29.32 -33.57 8.19
C VAL A 256 -30.12 -32.29 8.41
N ILE A 257 -30.66 -31.74 7.32
CA ILE A 257 -31.49 -30.53 7.37
C ILE A 257 -32.94 -30.95 7.56
N PRO A 258 -33.56 -30.64 8.71
CA PRO A 258 -34.96 -30.96 8.92
C PRO A 258 -35.84 -30.21 7.90
N PRO A 259 -36.82 -30.88 7.27
CA PRO A 259 -37.72 -30.22 6.34
C PRO A 259 -38.50 -29.10 7.05
N ARG A 260 -38.70 -27.99 6.35
CA ARG A 260 -39.51 -26.87 6.85
C ARG A 260 -40.97 -27.31 6.98
N ALA A 261 -41.62 -26.98 8.10
CA ALA A 261 -43.05 -27.21 8.26
C ALA A 261 -43.85 -26.34 7.27
N PRO A 262 -44.84 -26.88 6.53
CA PRO A 262 -45.54 -26.19 5.45
C PRO A 262 -46.53 -25.08 5.90
N ASP A 263 -46.60 -24.76 7.19
CA ASP A 263 -47.74 -24.04 7.79
C ASP A 263 -47.69 -22.50 7.71
N ASN A 264 -46.62 -21.87 7.21
CA ASN A 264 -46.54 -20.40 7.17
C ASN A 264 -46.13 -19.86 5.79
N GLN A 265 -47.12 -19.34 5.04
CA GLN A 265 -46.93 -18.70 3.73
C GLN A 265 -46.58 -17.20 3.82
N ASP A 266 -46.44 -16.64 5.02
CA ASP A 266 -46.10 -15.22 5.18
C ASP A 266 -44.74 -14.88 4.57
N ILE A 267 -44.71 -13.88 3.70
CA ILE A 267 -43.49 -13.40 3.03
C ILE A 267 -42.73 -12.44 3.97
N ALA A 268 -41.48 -12.77 4.28
CA ALA A 268 -40.60 -11.93 5.09
C ALA A 268 -39.79 -10.94 4.24
N ILE A 269 -39.35 -11.34 3.05
CA ILE A 269 -38.61 -10.50 2.10
C ILE A 269 -39.26 -10.64 0.72
N GLN A 270 -39.55 -9.52 0.07
CA GLN A 270 -40.03 -9.50 -1.31
C GLN A 270 -39.24 -8.47 -2.12
N ALA A 271 -38.79 -8.86 -3.31
CA ALA A 271 -38.27 -7.97 -4.33
C ALA A 271 -39.14 -8.08 -5.57
N HIS A 272 -39.53 -6.94 -6.16
CA HIS A 272 -40.36 -6.87 -7.35
C HIS A 272 -39.72 -5.94 -8.39
N GLU A 273 -39.33 -6.53 -9.53
CA GLU A 273 -38.65 -5.87 -10.65
C GLU A 273 -37.50 -4.93 -10.23
N LEU A 274 -36.75 -5.34 -9.20
CA LEU A 274 -35.73 -4.51 -8.59
C LEU A 274 -34.61 -4.21 -9.58
N THR A 275 -34.33 -2.93 -9.81
CA THR A 275 -33.28 -2.48 -10.73
C THR A 275 -32.37 -1.45 -10.06
N LEU A 276 -31.05 -1.58 -10.25
CA LEU A 276 -30.07 -0.63 -9.75
C LEU A 276 -29.05 -0.25 -10.83
N ARG A 277 -28.94 1.05 -11.11
CA ARG A 277 -28.02 1.62 -12.11
C ARG A 277 -26.97 2.55 -11.47
N PHE A 278 -25.73 2.44 -11.91
CA PHE A 278 -24.61 3.31 -11.57
C PHE A 278 -24.09 4.01 -12.83
N GLY A 279 -24.59 5.22 -13.11
CA GLY A 279 -24.35 5.85 -14.40
C GLY A 279 -24.85 4.96 -15.53
N ASP A 280 -23.95 4.60 -16.46
CA ASP A 280 -24.28 3.76 -17.62
C ASP A 280 -24.28 2.23 -17.31
N PHE A 281 -23.93 1.82 -16.09
CA PHE A 281 -23.83 0.41 -15.71
C PHE A 281 -25.04 -0.06 -14.90
N THR A 282 -25.81 -1.01 -15.43
CA THR A 282 -26.90 -1.68 -14.70
C THR A 282 -26.34 -2.87 -13.91
N ALA A 283 -26.32 -2.78 -12.58
CA ALA A 283 -25.79 -3.82 -11.70
C ALA A 283 -26.82 -4.89 -11.32
N VAL A 284 -28.10 -4.51 -11.28
CA VAL A 284 -29.26 -5.37 -11.00
C VAL A 284 -30.34 -4.97 -11.99
N ASP A 285 -30.93 -5.92 -12.70
CA ASP A 285 -31.90 -5.71 -13.77
C ASP A 285 -33.16 -6.57 -13.53
N LYS A 286 -34.26 -5.90 -13.15
CA LYS A 286 -35.59 -6.49 -12.96
C LYS A 286 -35.65 -7.75 -12.10
N VAL A 287 -34.91 -7.77 -11.00
CA VAL A 287 -34.86 -8.94 -10.10
C VAL A 287 -36.13 -9.07 -9.28
N SER A 288 -36.76 -10.26 -9.33
CA SER A 288 -37.97 -10.57 -8.57
C SER A 288 -37.84 -11.90 -7.82
N PHE A 289 -38.14 -11.90 -6.53
CA PHE A 289 -38.23 -13.11 -5.70
C PHE A 289 -38.99 -12.83 -4.40
N ALA A 290 -39.46 -13.90 -3.75
CA ALA A 290 -40.12 -13.86 -2.45
C ALA A 290 -39.59 -14.97 -1.53
N ILE A 291 -39.31 -14.60 -0.28
CA ILE A 291 -38.76 -15.47 0.76
C ILE A 291 -39.77 -15.53 1.91
N GLY A 292 -40.23 -16.74 2.24
CA GLY A 292 -41.18 -16.98 3.32
C GLY A 292 -40.53 -16.95 4.71
N ARG A 293 -41.34 -16.75 5.76
CA ARG A 293 -40.88 -16.75 7.15
C ARG A 293 -40.26 -18.10 7.55
N GLY A 294 -39.07 -18.05 8.15
CA GLY A 294 -38.32 -19.22 8.59
C GLY A 294 -37.61 -20.00 7.47
N GLU A 295 -37.67 -19.51 6.23
CA GLU A 295 -36.97 -20.10 5.08
C GLU A 295 -35.47 -19.79 5.13
N ILE A 296 -34.64 -20.77 4.75
CA ILE A 296 -33.24 -20.55 4.39
C ILE A 296 -33.15 -20.45 2.87
N PHE A 297 -33.06 -19.22 2.37
CA PHE A 297 -33.00 -18.93 0.94
C PHE A 297 -31.57 -18.59 0.50
N GLY A 298 -31.07 -19.35 -0.48
CA GLY A 298 -29.75 -19.16 -1.06
C GLY A 298 -29.77 -18.28 -2.31
N PHE A 299 -28.99 -17.21 -2.33
CA PHE A 299 -28.76 -16.37 -3.50
C PHE A 299 -27.46 -16.79 -4.18
N LEU A 300 -27.59 -17.66 -5.18
CA LEU A 300 -26.48 -18.26 -5.91
C LEU A 300 -26.17 -17.46 -7.16
N GLY A 301 -24.90 -17.16 -7.40
CA GLY A 301 -24.52 -16.45 -8.62
C GLY A 301 -23.03 -16.17 -8.70
N SER A 302 -22.58 -15.80 -9.89
CA SER A 302 -21.19 -15.41 -10.14
C SER A 302 -20.76 -14.15 -9.37
N ASN A 303 -19.45 -13.95 -9.22
CA ASN A 303 -18.95 -12.71 -8.64
C ASN A 303 -19.22 -11.52 -9.57
N GLY A 304 -19.77 -10.45 -9.01
CA GLY A 304 -20.20 -9.28 -9.79
C GLY A 304 -21.56 -9.42 -10.47
N CYS A 305 -22.32 -10.51 -10.25
CA CYS A 305 -23.66 -10.66 -10.84
C CYS A 305 -24.75 -9.81 -10.19
N GLY A 306 -24.46 -9.11 -9.08
CA GLY A 306 -25.41 -8.23 -8.39
C GLY A 306 -25.83 -8.67 -6.98
N LYS A 307 -25.35 -9.80 -6.45
CA LYS A 307 -25.76 -10.35 -5.12
C LYS A 307 -25.69 -9.34 -3.97
N THR A 308 -24.48 -8.86 -3.66
CA THR A 308 -24.22 -7.87 -2.62
C THR A 308 -24.98 -6.57 -2.89
N THR A 309 -25.14 -6.20 -4.16
CA THR A 309 -25.87 -5.00 -4.58
C THR A 309 -27.36 -5.11 -4.23
N THR A 310 -27.99 -6.24 -4.56
CA THR A 310 -29.37 -6.57 -4.18
C THR A 310 -29.54 -6.60 -2.66
N MET A 311 -28.60 -7.23 -1.93
CA MET A 311 -28.63 -7.26 -0.46
C MET A 311 -28.53 -5.87 0.17
N LYS A 312 -27.65 -5.00 -0.34
CA LYS A 312 -27.55 -3.60 0.11
C LYS A 312 -28.85 -2.82 -0.12
N VAL A 313 -29.55 -3.09 -1.21
CA VAL A 313 -30.89 -2.51 -1.43
C VAL A 313 -31.88 -3.05 -0.41
N LEU A 314 -31.92 -4.36 -0.14
CA LEU A 314 -32.83 -4.98 0.83
C LEU A 314 -32.59 -4.55 2.28
N THR A 315 -31.36 -4.19 2.64
CA THR A 315 -31.00 -3.60 3.95
C THR A 315 -31.22 -2.08 4.03
N GLY A 316 -31.61 -1.45 2.92
CA GLY A 316 -31.78 0.00 2.80
C GLY A 316 -30.47 0.78 2.81
N LEU A 317 -29.32 0.13 2.62
CA LEU A 317 -28.02 0.80 2.49
C LEU A 317 -27.87 1.53 1.16
N MET A 318 -28.64 1.13 0.15
CA MET A 318 -28.73 1.82 -1.15
C MET A 318 -30.19 1.88 -1.60
N PRO A 319 -30.68 3.00 -2.16
CA PRO A 319 -32.01 3.06 -2.77
C PRO A 319 -32.01 2.32 -4.10
N ALA A 320 -33.13 1.69 -4.46
CA ALA A 320 -33.34 1.14 -5.80
C ALA A 320 -33.48 2.26 -6.85
N SER A 321 -33.06 2.02 -8.09
CA SER A 321 -33.31 2.94 -9.21
C SER A 321 -34.73 2.76 -9.76
N GLU A 322 -35.19 1.52 -9.89
CA GLU A 322 -36.55 1.16 -10.31
C GLU A 322 -37.00 -0.10 -9.53
N GLY A 323 -38.30 -0.38 -9.53
CA GLY A 323 -38.90 -1.49 -8.79
C GLY A 323 -39.12 -1.18 -7.31
N SER A 324 -39.48 -2.21 -6.54
CA SER A 324 -39.74 -2.07 -5.10
C SER A 324 -39.26 -3.29 -4.31
N ALA A 325 -38.99 -3.07 -3.03
CA ALA A 325 -38.67 -4.14 -2.09
C ALA A 325 -39.42 -3.94 -0.78
N THR A 326 -39.88 -5.03 -0.18
CA THR A 326 -40.50 -5.05 1.14
C THR A 326 -39.76 -6.00 2.08
N LEU A 327 -39.69 -5.60 3.34
CA LEU A 327 -39.07 -6.33 4.43
C LEU A 327 -40.03 -6.34 5.62
N LEU A 328 -40.42 -7.53 6.06
CA LEU A 328 -41.41 -7.74 7.12
C LEU A 328 -42.73 -6.98 6.86
N GLY A 329 -43.17 -6.97 5.59
CA GLY A 329 -44.38 -6.29 5.13
C GLY A 329 -44.27 -4.77 4.98
N ARG A 330 -43.10 -4.17 5.21
CA ARG A 330 -42.87 -2.72 5.06
C ARG A 330 -41.95 -2.42 3.87
N PRO A 331 -42.17 -1.35 3.11
CA PRO A 331 -41.22 -0.91 2.09
C PRO A 331 -39.83 -0.68 2.68
N VAL A 332 -38.78 -1.06 1.95
CA VAL A 332 -37.41 -0.83 2.40
C VAL A 332 -37.06 0.65 2.27
N ASP A 333 -36.85 1.31 3.41
CA ASP A 333 -36.43 2.71 3.50
C ASP A 333 -35.20 2.84 4.41
N ALA A 334 -34.20 3.62 3.97
CA ALA A 334 -33.00 3.93 4.73
C ALA A 334 -33.29 4.66 6.07
N LYS A 335 -34.45 5.32 6.19
CA LYS A 335 -34.87 6.07 7.39
C LYS A 335 -35.61 5.22 8.42
N ASP A 336 -36.05 4.00 8.08
CA ASP A 336 -36.78 3.12 9.00
C ASP A 336 -35.84 2.35 9.93
N LEU A 337 -35.37 3.05 10.98
CA LEU A 337 -34.57 2.47 12.06
C LEU A 337 -35.29 1.33 12.79
N ALA A 338 -36.62 1.36 12.88
CA ALA A 338 -37.38 0.35 13.61
C ALA A 338 -37.34 -1.01 12.90
N THR A 339 -37.46 -1.02 11.57
CA THR A 339 -37.31 -2.25 10.79
C THR A 339 -35.87 -2.76 10.80
N ARG A 340 -34.86 -1.88 10.74
CA ARG A 340 -33.43 -2.27 10.83
C ARG A 340 -33.07 -2.94 12.15
N LYS A 341 -33.65 -2.51 13.27
CA LYS A 341 -33.47 -3.17 14.57
C LYS A 341 -34.03 -4.59 14.65
N ARG A 342 -34.82 -5.03 13.65
CA ARG A 342 -35.38 -6.39 13.56
C ARG A 342 -34.60 -7.28 12.59
N VAL A 343 -33.55 -6.75 11.96
CA VAL A 343 -32.79 -7.42 10.91
C VAL A 343 -31.34 -7.56 11.35
N GLY A 344 -30.80 -8.77 11.26
CA GLY A 344 -29.37 -9.02 11.39
C GLY A 344 -28.73 -8.93 10.02
N PHE A 345 -27.58 -8.27 9.91
CA PHE A 345 -26.84 -8.17 8.65
C PHE A 345 -25.36 -8.47 8.86
N MET A 346 -24.83 -9.34 8.02
CA MET A 346 -23.42 -9.69 7.93
C MET A 346 -22.93 -9.38 6.51
N SER A 347 -21.98 -8.45 6.39
CA SER A 347 -21.40 -8.06 5.11
C SER A 347 -20.21 -8.93 4.71
N GLN A 348 -19.95 -9.05 3.41
CA GLN A 348 -18.81 -9.79 2.85
C GLN A 348 -17.46 -9.24 3.34
N SER A 349 -17.31 -7.91 3.39
CA SER A 349 -16.14 -7.27 4.03
C SER A 349 -16.41 -7.13 5.52
N PHE A 350 -15.41 -7.48 6.32
CA PHE A 350 -15.53 -7.61 7.77
C PHE A 350 -16.08 -6.34 8.43
N SER A 351 -17.21 -6.46 9.13
CA SER A 351 -17.95 -5.35 9.74
C SER A 351 -17.52 -5.03 11.18
N LEU A 352 -16.61 -5.82 11.77
CA LEU A 352 -16.20 -5.67 13.16
C LEU A 352 -14.95 -4.80 13.29
N TYR A 353 -14.81 -4.18 14.46
CA TYR A 353 -13.66 -3.32 14.76
C TYR A 353 -12.47 -4.18 15.18
N GLY A 354 -11.49 -4.34 14.29
CA GLY A 354 -10.33 -5.20 14.46
C GLY A 354 -9.51 -4.94 15.74
N GLU A 355 -9.43 -3.66 16.15
CA GLU A 355 -8.70 -3.21 17.35
C GLU A 355 -9.42 -3.56 18.67
N LEU A 356 -10.73 -3.82 18.60
CA LEU A 356 -11.56 -4.19 19.76
C LEU A 356 -11.52 -5.70 19.99
N SER A 357 -11.63 -6.10 21.25
CA SER A 357 -11.76 -7.51 21.61
C SER A 357 -13.09 -8.12 21.17
N VAL A 358 -13.19 -9.45 21.17
CA VAL A 358 -14.44 -10.20 20.94
C VAL A 358 -15.57 -9.65 21.82
N ARG A 359 -15.33 -9.55 23.13
CA ARG A 359 -16.29 -9.02 24.10
C ARG A 359 -16.61 -7.55 23.84
N GLN A 360 -15.61 -6.71 23.58
CA GLN A 360 -15.82 -5.29 23.31
C GLN A 360 -16.67 -5.05 22.06
N ASN A 361 -16.51 -5.86 21.01
CA ASN A 361 -17.38 -5.82 19.84
C ASN A 361 -18.84 -6.14 20.22
N LEU A 362 -19.08 -7.23 20.96
CA LEU A 362 -20.44 -7.58 21.42
C LEU A 362 -21.06 -6.48 22.31
N GLU A 363 -20.29 -5.90 23.22
CA GLU A 363 -20.75 -4.79 24.09
C GLU A 363 -21.07 -3.52 23.29
N LEU A 364 -20.25 -3.17 22.31
CA LEU A 364 -20.48 -2.03 21.43
C LEU A 364 -21.79 -2.21 20.64
N HIS A 365 -21.96 -3.38 20.01
CA HIS A 365 -23.14 -3.67 19.22
C HIS A 365 -24.41 -3.75 20.10
N ALA A 366 -24.31 -4.28 21.32
CA ALA A 366 -25.44 -4.26 22.26
C ALA A 366 -25.91 -2.83 22.54
N ARG A 367 -24.98 -1.88 22.69
CA ARG A 367 -25.32 -0.45 22.88
C ARG A 367 -25.92 0.16 21.61
N LEU A 368 -25.38 -0.14 20.43
CA LEU A 368 -25.88 0.39 19.15
C LEU A 368 -27.31 -0.09 18.83
N PHE A 369 -27.68 -1.29 19.26
CA PHE A 369 -29.03 -1.83 19.11
C PHE A 369 -29.98 -1.49 20.28
N ASP A 370 -29.55 -0.62 21.22
CA ASP A 370 -30.31 -0.21 22.40
C ASP A 370 -30.77 -1.38 23.29
N LEU A 371 -29.94 -2.43 23.45
CA LEU A 371 -30.25 -3.51 24.38
C LEU A 371 -30.21 -2.99 25.83
N PRO A 372 -31.22 -3.30 26.66
CA PRO A 372 -31.22 -2.92 28.07
C PRO A 372 -29.99 -3.46 28.78
N LYS A 373 -29.28 -2.60 29.54
CA LYS A 373 -28.03 -2.95 30.22
C LYS A 373 -28.13 -4.21 31.10
N ALA A 374 -29.28 -4.41 31.74
CA ALA A 374 -29.56 -5.58 32.58
C ALA A 374 -29.63 -6.90 31.79
N GLN A 375 -30.05 -6.87 30.53
CA GLN A 375 -30.16 -8.05 29.66
C GLN A 375 -28.93 -8.24 28.78
N SER A 376 -28.24 -7.14 28.44
CA SER A 376 -27.08 -7.15 27.56
C SER A 376 -25.95 -8.04 28.08
N ALA A 377 -25.60 -7.94 29.37
CA ALA A 377 -24.52 -8.75 29.94
C ALA A 377 -24.82 -10.26 29.85
N THR A 378 -26.02 -10.67 30.25
CA THR A 378 -26.47 -12.07 30.17
C THR A 378 -26.48 -12.56 28.72
N ARG A 379 -27.00 -11.75 27.80
CA ARG A 379 -27.07 -12.10 26.38
C ARG A 379 -25.67 -12.25 25.75
N ILE A 380 -24.71 -11.41 26.14
CA ILE A 380 -23.34 -11.49 25.67
C ILE A 380 -22.69 -12.79 26.14
N GLU A 381 -22.86 -13.16 27.42
CA GLU A 381 -22.33 -14.45 27.93
C GLU A 381 -22.98 -15.65 27.24
N GLU A 382 -24.30 -15.63 27.04
CA GLU A 382 -25.02 -16.67 26.27
C GLU A 382 -24.39 -16.87 24.89
N LEU A 383 -24.12 -15.78 24.17
CA LEU A 383 -23.55 -15.85 22.81
C LEU A 383 -22.08 -16.28 22.82
N ILE A 384 -21.29 -15.82 23.80
CA ILE A 384 -19.91 -16.27 23.96
C ILE A 384 -19.84 -17.78 24.18
N GLN A 385 -20.75 -18.34 24.98
CA GLN A 385 -20.84 -19.79 25.18
C GLN A 385 -21.38 -20.51 23.95
N ARG A 386 -22.50 -20.03 23.39
CA ARG A 386 -23.18 -20.68 22.24
C ARG A 386 -22.33 -20.73 20.98
N PHE A 387 -21.53 -19.69 20.72
CA PHE A 387 -20.63 -19.62 19.57
C PHE A 387 -19.21 -20.12 19.86
N ASP A 388 -18.97 -20.67 21.05
CA ASP A 388 -17.67 -21.19 21.49
C ASP A 388 -16.53 -20.15 21.40
N LEU A 389 -16.79 -18.94 21.89
CA LEU A 389 -15.86 -17.80 21.87
C LEU A 389 -15.19 -17.55 23.24
N GLY A 390 -15.45 -18.39 24.23
CA GLY A 390 -15.06 -18.17 25.63
C GLY A 390 -13.55 -18.02 25.84
N SER A 391 -12.74 -18.90 25.23
CA SER A 391 -11.28 -18.90 25.36
C SER A 391 -10.60 -17.68 24.73
N ILE A 392 -11.27 -17.02 23.79
CA ILE A 392 -10.75 -15.90 23.00
C ILE A 392 -11.47 -14.57 23.31
N ALA A 393 -12.36 -14.53 24.29
CA ALA A 393 -13.22 -13.37 24.58
C ALA A 393 -12.43 -12.06 24.80
N GLY A 394 -11.19 -12.15 25.29
CA GLY A 394 -10.29 -11.02 25.52
C GLY A 394 -9.35 -10.67 24.36
N GLN A 395 -9.28 -11.49 23.30
CA GLN A 395 -8.39 -11.26 22.16
C GLN A 395 -8.98 -10.23 21.18
N GLN A 396 -8.11 -9.46 20.54
CA GLN A 396 -8.48 -8.50 19.49
C GLN A 396 -9.07 -9.23 18.27
N SER A 397 -10.23 -8.77 17.79
CA SER A 397 -10.96 -9.45 16.72
C SER A 397 -10.20 -9.48 15.39
N GLY A 398 -9.33 -8.50 15.13
CA GLY A 398 -8.51 -8.44 13.91
C GLY A 398 -7.41 -9.50 13.85
N ALA A 399 -7.01 -10.07 15.00
CA ALA A 399 -6.00 -11.11 15.10
C ALA A 399 -6.59 -12.55 15.02
N LEU A 400 -7.92 -12.68 15.01
CA LEU A 400 -8.57 -13.98 15.02
C LEU A 400 -8.51 -14.68 13.65
N PRO A 401 -8.39 -16.02 13.61
CA PRO A 401 -8.63 -16.81 12.40
C PRO A 401 -9.99 -16.51 11.76
N LEU A 402 -10.10 -16.66 10.44
CA LEU A 402 -11.29 -16.26 9.67
C LEU A 402 -12.57 -16.98 10.15
N GLY A 403 -12.53 -18.30 10.38
CA GLY A 403 -13.70 -19.04 10.90
C GLY A 403 -14.20 -18.51 12.25
N LEU A 404 -13.31 -18.17 13.18
CA LEU A 404 -13.66 -17.57 14.48
C LEU A 404 -14.20 -16.14 14.32
N ARG A 405 -13.65 -15.38 13.36
CA ARG A 405 -14.18 -14.07 12.98
C ARG A 405 -15.60 -14.15 12.43
N GLN A 406 -15.90 -15.14 11.57
CA GLN A 406 -17.26 -15.35 11.05
C GLN A 406 -18.24 -15.77 12.16
N ARG A 407 -17.82 -16.62 13.10
CA ARG A 407 -18.64 -16.95 14.28
C ARG A 407 -18.95 -15.71 15.12
N LEU A 408 -17.96 -14.86 15.39
CA LEU A 408 -18.18 -13.60 16.09
C LEU A 408 -19.10 -12.66 15.30
N SER A 409 -18.93 -12.58 13.97
CA SER A 409 -19.78 -11.74 13.13
C SER A 409 -21.24 -12.20 13.16
N LEU A 410 -21.48 -13.52 13.09
CA LEU A 410 -22.80 -14.09 13.25
C LEU A 410 -23.35 -13.85 14.66
N ALA A 411 -22.54 -14.02 15.72
CA ALA A 411 -22.93 -13.72 17.09
C ALA A 411 -23.38 -12.26 17.28
N VAL A 412 -22.65 -11.32 16.67
CA VAL A 412 -23.02 -9.90 16.63
C VAL A 412 -24.32 -9.68 15.84
N ALA A 413 -24.48 -10.34 14.68
CA ALA A 413 -25.67 -10.19 13.85
C ALA A 413 -26.95 -10.72 14.51
N VAL A 414 -26.85 -11.71 15.41
CA VAL A 414 -27.99 -12.28 16.16
C VAL A 414 -28.13 -11.75 17.60
N LEU A 415 -27.28 -10.80 17.99
CA LEU A 415 -27.21 -10.27 19.35
C LEU A 415 -28.56 -9.72 19.81
N HIS A 416 -29.22 -8.95 18.94
CA HIS A 416 -30.50 -8.28 19.15
C HIS A 416 -31.73 -9.16 18.83
N ARG A 417 -31.56 -10.46 18.60
CA ARG A 417 -32.64 -11.42 18.27
C ARG A 417 -33.46 -11.00 17.03
N PRO A 418 -32.84 -10.92 15.84
CA PRO A 418 -33.52 -10.51 14.62
C PRO A 418 -34.57 -11.53 14.15
N GLU A 419 -35.60 -11.04 13.45
CA GLU A 419 -36.57 -11.90 12.74
C GLU A 419 -36.06 -12.33 11.36
N VAL A 420 -35.17 -11.52 10.78
CA VAL A 420 -34.55 -11.76 9.46
C VAL A 420 -33.05 -11.61 9.56
N LEU A 421 -32.32 -12.55 8.99
CA LEU A 421 -30.87 -12.54 8.92
C LEU A 421 -30.43 -12.51 7.45
N ILE A 422 -29.71 -11.46 7.07
CA ILE A 422 -29.14 -11.31 5.72
C ILE A 422 -27.62 -11.53 5.82
N LEU A 423 -27.11 -12.56 5.15
CA LEU A 423 -25.73 -13.01 5.24
C LEU A 423 -25.05 -12.95 3.87
N ASP A 424 -24.09 -12.05 3.68
CA ASP A 424 -23.34 -11.96 2.42
C ASP A 424 -22.06 -12.81 2.48
N GLU A 425 -22.05 -13.94 1.77
CA GLU A 425 -20.97 -14.94 1.73
C GLU A 425 -20.39 -15.34 3.10
N PRO A 426 -21.25 -15.80 4.04
CA PRO A 426 -20.89 -15.90 5.46
C PRO A 426 -19.78 -16.91 5.78
N THR A 427 -19.57 -17.88 4.90
CA THR A 427 -18.68 -19.05 5.05
C THR A 427 -17.52 -19.03 4.06
N SER A 428 -17.37 -17.93 3.30
CA SER A 428 -16.24 -17.73 2.39
C SER A 428 -14.92 -17.72 3.17
N GLY A 429 -13.96 -18.54 2.74
CA GLY A 429 -12.67 -18.73 3.44
C GLY A 429 -12.77 -19.46 4.78
N VAL A 430 -13.86 -20.18 5.04
CA VAL A 430 -14.00 -21.04 6.23
C VAL A 430 -13.79 -22.50 5.82
N ASP A 431 -13.04 -23.23 6.64
CA ASP A 431 -12.76 -24.66 6.44
C ASP A 431 -14.04 -25.53 6.50
N PRO A 432 -14.02 -26.75 5.94
CA PRO A 432 -15.22 -27.59 5.82
C PRO A 432 -15.87 -27.91 7.17
N ALA A 433 -15.08 -28.28 8.18
CA ALA A 433 -15.59 -28.62 9.51
C ALA A 433 -16.22 -27.40 10.21
N ALA A 434 -15.55 -26.24 10.16
CA ALA A 434 -16.09 -25.00 10.72
C ALA A 434 -17.31 -24.48 9.94
N ARG A 435 -17.39 -24.76 8.63
CA ARG A 435 -18.57 -24.46 7.79
C ARG A 435 -19.77 -25.30 8.21
N ASP A 436 -19.58 -26.58 8.51
CA ASP A 436 -20.64 -27.44 9.04
C ASP A 436 -21.13 -26.97 10.41
N ASP A 437 -20.21 -26.61 11.31
CA ASP A 437 -20.56 -25.95 12.59
C ASP A 437 -21.38 -24.67 12.36
N PHE A 438 -20.98 -23.86 11.37
CA PHE A 438 -21.72 -22.65 11.02
C PHE A 438 -23.13 -22.95 10.51
N TRP A 439 -23.27 -23.98 9.66
CA TRP A 439 -24.57 -24.42 9.15
C TRP A 439 -25.47 -25.00 10.23
N ARG A 440 -24.93 -25.72 11.24
CA ARG A 440 -25.71 -26.16 12.41
C ARG A 440 -26.37 -24.98 13.10
N LEU A 441 -25.64 -23.87 13.28
CA LEU A 441 -26.18 -22.64 13.88
C LEU A 441 -27.27 -22.01 13.01
N LEU A 442 -27.10 -21.95 11.68
CA LEU A 442 -28.14 -21.43 10.77
C LEU A 442 -29.42 -22.27 10.83
N ILE A 443 -29.28 -23.60 10.84
CA ILE A 443 -30.41 -24.52 10.92
C ILE A 443 -31.14 -24.35 12.26
N GLU A 444 -30.41 -24.27 13.37
CA GLU A 444 -31.00 -24.03 14.71
C GLU A 444 -31.77 -22.70 14.74
N LEU A 445 -31.18 -21.62 14.22
CA LEU A 445 -31.83 -20.30 14.14
C LEU A 445 -33.12 -20.33 13.30
N SER A 446 -33.09 -21.00 12.14
CA SER A 446 -34.25 -21.09 11.27
C SER A 446 -35.34 -22.00 11.85
N ARG A 447 -34.99 -23.20 12.30
CA ARG A 447 -35.95 -24.25 12.67
C ARG A 447 -36.49 -24.10 14.10
N GLU A 448 -35.64 -23.71 15.05
CA GLU A 448 -36.06 -23.60 16.45
C GLU A 448 -36.54 -22.18 16.81
N GLN A 449 -35.97 -21.16 16.17
CA GLN A 449 -36.24 -19.75 16.50
C GLN A 449 -37.07 -19.04 15.44
N GLY A 450 -37.38 -19.70 14.31
CA GLY A 450 -38.22 -19.16 13.24
C GLY A 450 -37.58 -18.00 12.47
N VAL A 451 -36.25 -17.83 12.56
CA VAL A 451 -35.53 -16.74 11.88
C VAL A 451 -35.52 -17.00 10.38
N THR A 452 -35.86 -15.98 9.59
CA THR A 452 -35.76 -16.07 8.12
C THR A 452 -34.34 -15.76 7.70
N ILE A 453 -33.71 -16.62 6.90
CA ILE A 453 -32.30 -16.48 6.53
C ILE A 453 -32.19 -16.27 5.03
N PHE A 454 -31.65 -15.13 4.64
CA PHE A 454 -31.29 -14.83 3.25
C PHE A 454 -29.77 -14.79 3.14
N LEU A 455 -29.16 -15.81 2.54
CA LEU A 455 -27.71 -15.91 2.41
C LEU A 455 -27.28 -15.88 0.96
N SER A 456 -26.15 -15.25 0.65
CA SER A 456 -25.48 -15.39 -0.65
C SER A 456 -24.37 -16.42 -0.51
N THR A 457 -24.21 -17.24 -1.53
CA THR A 457 -23.10 -18.19 -1.59
C THR A 457 -22.68 -18.41 -3.03
N HIS A 458 -21.44 -18.82 -3.21
CA HIS A 458 -20.90 -19.32 -4.47
C HIS A 458 -20.50 -20.81 -4.35
N PHE A 459 -20.70 -21.44 -3.19
CA PHE A 459 -20.43 -22.86 -2.96
C PHE A 459 -21.69 -23.70 -3.24
N MET A 460 -21.57 -24.68 -4.13
CA MET A 460 -22.72 -25.54 -4.50
C MET A 460 -23.21 -26.39 -3.33
N ASN A 461 -22.29 -26.92 -2.51
CA ASN A 461 -22.63 -27.71 -1.33
C ASN A 461 -23.43 -26.91 -0.29
N GLU A 462 -23.29 -25.58 -0.26
CA GLU A 462 -24.09 -24.70 0.58
C GLU A 462 -25.46 -24.42 -0.04
N ALA A 463 -25.50 -24.18 -1.35
CA ALA A 463 -26.75 -24.00 -2.08
C ALA A 463 -27.64 -25.25 -1.98
N GLN A 464 -27.06 -26.45 -1.99
CA GLN A 464 -27.79 -27.72 -1.76
C GLN A 464 -28.43 -27.81 -0.38
N ARG A 465 -27.93 -27.06 0.61
CA ARG A 465 -28.44 -27.03 1.98
C ARG A 465 -29.58 -26.01 2.17
N CYS A 466 -29.81 -25.13 1.20
CA CYS A 466 -30.90 -24.17 1.26
C CYS A 466 -32.25 -24.82 0.96
N ASP A 467 -33.32 -24.26 1.55
CA ASP A 467 -34.70 -24.68 1.25
C ASP A 467 -35.04 -24.38 -0.23
N ARG A 468 -34.68 -23.18 -0.67
CA ARG A 468 -34.79 -22.71 -2.06
C ARG A 468 -33.59 -21.88 -2.41
N ILE A 469 -33.24 -21.87 -3.70
CA ILE A 469 -32.15 -21.06 -4.23
C ILE A 469 -32.61 -20.27 -5.46
N SER A 470 -31.99 -19.12 -5.67
CA SER A 470 -32.09 -18.37 -6.91
C SER A 470 -30.76 -18.37 -7.64
N LEU A 471 -30.80 -18.61 -8.94
CA LEU A 471 -29.66 -18.57 -9.85
C LEU A 471 -29.58 -17.18 -10.48
N MET A 472 -28.51 -16.45 -10.23
CA MET A 472 -28.32 -15.08 -10.69
C MET A 472 -27.12 -14.97 -11.65
N HIS A 473 -27.33 -14.29 -12.78
CA HIS A 473 -26.28 -13.96 -13.75
C HIS A 473 -26.51 -12.59 -14.37
N ALA A 474 -25.43 -11.82 -14.56
CA ALA A 474 -25.44 -10.52 -15.24
C ALA A 474 -26.57 -9.57 -14.79
N GLY A 475 -26.83 -9.49 -13.48
CA GLY A 475 -27.85 -8.62 -12.91
C GLY A 475 -29.26 -9.21 -12.87
N LYS A 476 -29.50 -10.40 -13.46
CA LYS A 476 -30.82 -11.03 -13.59
C LYS A 476 -30.93 -12.31 -12.78
N VAL A 477 -32.13 -12.59 -12.28
CA VAL A 477 -32.49 -13.91 -11.76
C VAL A 477 -32.93 -14.78 -12.93
N LEU A 478 -32.21 -15.86 -13.18
CA LEU A 478 -32.47 -16.80 -14.27
C LEU A 478 -33.50 -17.86 -13.86
N ALA A 479 -33.39 -18.38 -12.64
CA ALA A 479 -34.30 -19.37 -12.08
C ALA A 479 -34.38 -19.25 -10.55
N CYS A 480 -35.45 -19.75 -9.95
CA CYS A 480 -35.68 -19.73 -8.51
C CYS A 480 -36.57 -20.90 -8.08
N ASP A 481 -36.01 -21.92 -7.45
CA ASP A 481 -36.73 -23.11 -6.98
C ASP A 481 -35.89 -23.88 -5.93
N THR A 482 -36.37 -25.03 -5.47
CA THR A 482 -35.59 -25.98 -4.66
C THR A 482 -34.39 -26.50 -5.45
N PRO A 483 -33.25 -26.81 -4.80
CA PRO A 483 -32.07 -27.35 -5.47
C PRO A 483 -32.36 -28.58 -6.35
N ALA A 484 -33.19 -29.51 -5.85
CA ALA A 484 -33.58 -30.72 -6.58
C ALA A 484 -34.43 -30.40 -7.83
N ALA A 485 -35.36 -29.44 -7.74
CA ALA A 485 -36.19 -29.03 -8.88
C ALA A 485 -35.35 -28.36 -9.97
N LEU A 486 -34.40 -27.48 -9.60
CA LEU A 486 -33.50 -26.84 -10.55
C LEU A 486 -32.58 -27.87 -11.23
N GLN A 487 -32.10 -28.86 -10.49
CA GLN A 487 -31.28 -29.92 -11.05
C GLN A 487 -32.03 -30.74 -12.11
N GLN A 488 -33.31 -31.04 -11.86
CA GLN A 488 -34.20 -31.67 -12.83
C GLN A 488 -34.51 -30.75 -14.03
N GLN A 489 -34.78 -29.47 -13.78
CA GLN A 489 -35.12 -28.49 -14.81
C GLN A 489 -34.01 -28.32 -15.87
N PHE A 490 -32.75 -28.28 -15.44
CA PHE A 490 -31.59 -28.12 -16.34
C PHE A 490 -30.87 -29.46 -16.65
N ALA A 491 -31.47 -30.59 -16.26
CA ALA A 491 -31.00 -31.95 -16.52
C ALA A 491 -29.55 -32.26 -16.10
N GLY A 492 -29.02 -31.59 -15.05
CA GLY A 492 -27.63 -31.74 -14.61
C GLY A 492 -27.41 -32.94 -13.69
N ASP A 493 -26.30 -33.67 -13.88
CA ASP A 493 -25.92 -34.78 -12.97
C ASP A 493 -25.64 -34.26 -11.56
N THR A 494 -25.17 -33.02 -11.45
CA THR A 494 -25.01 -32.27 -10.20
C THR A 494 -25.73 -30.92 -10.25
N LEU A 495 -25.93 -30.28 -9.09
CA LEU A 495 -26.44 -28.90 -9.02
C LEU A 495 -25.50 -27.91 -9.75
N GLU A 496 -24.19 -28.18 -9.73
CA GLU A 496 -23.22 -27.37 -10.47
C GLU A 496 -23.45 -27.46 -11.98
N ASP A 497 -23.64 -28.66 -12.51
CA ASP A 497 -23.92 -28.86 -13.93
C ASP A 497 -25.22 -28.17 -14.36
N ALA A 498 -26.25 -28.24 -13.53
CA ALA A 498 -27.51 -27.53 -13.74
C ALA A 498 -27.30 -26.01 -13.77
N PHE A 499 -26.49 -25.47 -12.85
CA PHE A 499 -26.14 -24.06 -12.84
C PHE A 499 -25.33 -23.65 -14.07
N VAL A 500 -24.31 -24.42 -14.45
CA VAL A 500 -23.48 -24.16 -15.63
C VAL A 500 -24.32 -24.18 -16.91
N ARG A 501 -25.23 -25.14 -17.07
CA ARG A 501 -26.15 -25.19 -18.22
C ARG A 501 -27.08 -23.98 -18.25
N CYS A 502 -27.68 -23.62 -17.11
CA CYS A 502 -28.48 -22.41 -16.98
C CYS A 502 -27.72 -21.15 -17.41
N LEU A 503 -26.42 -21.06 -17.06
CA LEU A 503 -25.55 -19.97 -17.51
C LEU A 503 -25.24 -20.01 -19.01
N GLN A 504 -25.00 -21.20 -19.57
CA GLN A 504 -24.73 -21.39 -21.00
C GLN A 504 -25.95 -21.03 -21.83
N ASP A 505 -27.15 -21.50 -21.46
CA ASP A 505 -28.41 -21.16 -22.12
C ASP A 505 -28.67 -19.65 -22.11
N ALA A 506 -28.29 -18.96 -21.02
CA ALA A 506 -28.38 -17.52 -20.92
C ALA A 506 -27.31 -16.77 -21.74
N GLN A 507 -26.17 -17.41 -22.05
CA GLN A 507 -25.07 -16.86 -22.86
C GLN A 507 -25.23 -17.11 -24.36
N ASP A 508 -25.93 -18.17 -24.78
CA ASP A 508 -26.21 -18.50 -26.20
C ASP A 508 -27.05 -17.44 -26.94
N ALA A 509 -27.52 -16.41 -26.22
CA ALA A 509 -28.02 -15.16 -26.81
C ALA A 509 -26.92 -14.17 -27.26
N SER A 510 -25.64 -14.52 -27.16
CA SER A 510 -24.48 -13.79 -27.68
C SER A 510 -23.54 -14.74 -28.43
N PRO A 511 -22.89 -14.28 -29.52
CA PRO A 511 -22.24 -15.18 -30.46
C PRO A 511 -21.08 -15.94 -29.81
N ALA A 512 -21.15 -17.27 -29.90
CA ALA A 512 -20.10 -18.19 -29.48
C ALA A 512 -18.77 -17.86 -30.16
N ALA A 513 -17.71 -17.78 -29.35
CA ALA A 513 -16.35 -17.62 -29.85
C ALA A 513 -15.91 -18.91 -30.58
N PRO A 514 -15.11 -18.80 -31.66
CA PRO A 514 -14.60 -19.95 -32.38
C PRO A 514 -13.68 -20.80 -31.50
N PRO A 515 -13.56 -22.12 -31.79
CA PRO A 515 -12.75 -23.04 -30.99
C PRO A 515 -11.30 -22.58 -30.92
N PRO A 516 -10.60 -22.82 -29.79
CA PRO A 516 -9.23 -22.39 -29.61
C PRO A 516 -8.34 -23.04 -30.67
N ALA A 517 -7.67 -22.20 -31.47
CA ALA A 517 -6.65 -22.66 -32.40
C ALA A 517 -5.48 -23.25 -31.60
N ALA A 518 -5.03 -24.43 -32.02
CA ALA A 518 -3.91 -25.14 -31.40
C ALA A 518 -2.71 -24.21 -31.23
N VAL A 519 -2.20 -24.12 -30.00
CA VAL A 519 -0.95 -23.42 -29.69
C VAL A 519 0.15 -24.15 -30.46
N SER A 520 0.78 -23.45 -31.41
CA SER A 520 1.81 -24.04 -32.25
C SER A 520 3.01 -24.40 -31.38
N ALA A 521 3.39 -25.69 -31.42
CA ALA A 521 4.59 -26.19 -30.75
C ALA A 521 5.84 -25.60 -31.42
N ALA A 522 6.37 -24.52 -30.87
CA ALA A 522 7.62 -23.92 -31.31
C ALA A 522 8.70 -24.07 -30.22
N THR A 523 9.69 -24.93 -30.54
CA THR A 523 11.05 -25.09 -30.01
C THR A 523 11.24 -25.08 -28.48
N GLY A 524 11.83 -26.18 -28.00
CA GLY A 524 12.11 -26.44 -26.59
C GLY A 524 12.86 -25.33 -25.84
N PRO A 525 12.87 -25.39 -24.50
CA PRO A 525 13.27 -24.29 -23.64
C PRO A 525 14.64 -23.74 -24.04
N ALA A 526 14.67 -22.45 -24.40
CA ALA A 526 15.91 -21.76 -24.70
C ALA A 526 16.83 -21.84 -23.45
N PRO A 527 18.07 -22.34 -23.58
CA PRO A 527 18.99 -22.39 -22.46
C PRO A 527 19.34 -20.96 -22.06
N MET A 528 18.78 -20.48 -20.95
CA MET A 528 19.19 -19.20 -20.39
C MET A 528 20.59 -19.33 -19.82
N GLY A 529 21.58 -18.79 -20.54
CA GLY A 529 22.92 -18.58 -20.01
C GLY A 529 22.85 -17.80 -18.71
N GLY A 530 23.40 -18.37 -17.63
CA GLY A 530 23.37 -17.86 -16.26
C GLY A 530 24.18 -16.57 -16.06
N SER A 531 23.79 -15.47 -16.71
CA SER A 531 24.37 -14.16 -16.41
C SER A 531 23.89 -13.67 -15.05
N ALA A 532 24.84 -13.39 -14.16
CA ALA A 532 24.60 -12.81 -12.85
C ALA A 532 23.96 -11.41 -12.92
N PHE A 533 23.99 -10.73 -14.08
CA PHE A 533 23.36 -9.42 -14.30
C PHE A 533 22.81 -9.27 -15.73
N SER A 534 21.61 -8.72 -15.86
CA SER A 534 20.95 -8.44 -17.14
C SER A 534 20.40 -7.01 -17.17
N LEU A 535 20.95 -6.21 -18.09
CA LEU A 535 20.48 -4.85 -18.35
C LEU A 535 19.02 -4.85 -18.86
N ARG A 536 18.60 -5.88 -19.60
CA ARG A 536 17.22 -6.01 -20.10
C ARG A 536 16.23 -6.13 -18.94
N ARG A 537 16.55 -6.92 -17.91
CA ARG A 537 15.71 -7.07 -16.70
C ARG A 537 15.62 -5.78 -15.90
N LEU A 538 16.75 -5.07 -15.73
CA LEU A 538 16.77 -3.76 -15.07
C LEU A 538 15.88 -2.76 -15.82
N ILE A 539 16.02 -2.66 -17.14
CA ILE A 539 15.19 -1.77 -17.98
C ILE A 539 13.71 -2.18 -17.92
N ALA A 540 13.39 -3.47 -17.84
CA ALA A 540 12.01 -3.94 -17.67
C ALA A 540 11.40 -3.41 -16.36
N VAL A 541 12.12 -3.52 -15.23
CA VAL A 541 11.68 -2.97 -13.93
C VAL A 541 11.54 -1.45 -14.00
N ALA A 542 12.53 -0.75 -14.57
CA ALA A 542 12.51 0.70 -14.70
C ALA A 542 11.37 1.20 -15.59
N SER A 543 11.14 0.57 -16.74
CA SER A 543 10.06 0.96 -17.66
C SER A 543 8.68 0.69 -17.06
N ARG A 544 8.52 -0.42 -16.33
CA ARG A 544 7.28 -0.72 -15.60
C ARG A 544 7.01 0.33 -14.52
N GLU A 545 7.98 0.57 -13.66
CA GLU A 545 7.88 1.56 -12.57
C GLU A 545 7.62 2.98 -13.12
N GLY A 546 8.28 3.34 -14.23
CA GLY A 546 8.07 4.61 -14.92
C GLY A 546 6.64 4.78 -15.46
N LYS A 547 6.05 3.72 -16.02
CA LYS A 547 4.65 3.74 -16.48
C LYS A 547 3.68 3.90 -15.32
N GLU A 548 3.91 3.20 -14.20
CA GLU A 548 3.11 3.35 -12.98
C GLU A 548 3.18 4.80 -12.46
N LEU A 549 4.38 5.37 -12.37
CA LEU A 549 4.60 6.74 -11.93
C LEU A 549 3.92 7.78 -12.85
N LEU A 550 3.95 7.56 -14.17
CA LEU A 550 3.30 8.45 -15.14
C LEU A 550 1.76 8.37 -15.08
N ARG A 551 1.21 7.19 -14.79
CA ARG A 551 -0.25 6.97 -14.67
C ARG A 551 -0.79 7.41 -13.31
N ASP A 552 0.02 7.36 -12.25
CA ASP A 552 -0.28 7.90 -10.93
C ASP A 552 -0.09 9.43 -10.89
N LYS A 553 -1.12 10.14 -11.40
CA LYS A 553 -1.12 11.62 -11.48
C LYS A 553 -0.94 12.29 -10.11
N VAL A 554 -1.45 11.68 -9.04
CA VAL A 554 -1.37 12.25 -7.68
C VAL A 554 0.08 12.21 -7.20
N ARG A 555 0.76 11.07 -7.37
CA ARG A 555 2.17 10.91 -7.02
C ARG A 555 3.06 11.83 -7.83
N LEU A 556 2.84 11.93 -9.14
CA LEU A 556 3.62 12.81 -10.01
C LEU A 556 3.42 14.30 -9.67
N ALA A 557 2.18 14.71 -9.40
CA ALA A 557 1.87 16.07 -8.96
C ALA A 557 2.54 16.40 -7.63
N PHE A 558 2.50 15.48 -6.66
CA PHE A 558 3.18 15.65 -5.38
C PHE A 558 4.70 15.75 -5.54
N ALA A 559 5.29 14.94 -6.43
CA ALA A 559 6.72 14.96 -6.72
C ALA A 559 7.21 16.29 -7.33
N LEU A 560 6.45 16.84 -8.30
CA LEU A 560 6.83 18.04 -9.04
C LEU A 560 6.22 19.30 -8.43
N ALA A 561 4.89 19.43 -8.42
CA ALA A 561 4.22 20.64 -7.91
C ALA A 561 4.42 20.83 -6.41
N GLY A 562 4.45 19.74 -5.63
CA GLY A 562 4.73 19.80 -4.20
C GLY A 562 6.11 20.38 -3.89
N ALA A 563 7.13 20.05 -4.69
CA ALA A 563 8.47 20.62 -4.56
C ALA A 563 8.49 22.13 -4.82
N LEU A 564 7.84 22.58 -5.89
CA LEU A 564 7.75 24.00 -6.23
C LEU A 564 6.99 24.78 -5.15
N PHE A 565 5.88 24.23 -4.67
CA PHE A 565 5.08 24.83 -3.61
C PHE A 565 5.89 24.97 -2.30
N MET A 566 6.62 23.93 -1.91
CA MET A 566 7.51 23.97 -0.75
C MET A 566 8.65 24.97 -0.92
N MET A 567 9.18 25.10 -2.13
CA MET A 567 10.20 26.10 -2.45
C MET A 567 9.69 27.53 -2.27
N VAL A 568 8.45 27.82 -2.69
CA VAL A 568 7.82 29.13 -2.45
C VAL A 568 7.61 29.37 -0.95
N ILE A 569 7.04 28.38 -0.24
CA ILE A 569 6.76 28.51 1.21
C ILE A 569 8.04 28.79 1.98
N PHE A 570 9.09 28.00 1.79
CA PHE A 570 10.32 28.18 2.56
C PHE A 570 11.18 29.35 2.04
N GLY A 571 11.20 29.58 0.73
CA GLY A 571 11.96 30.67 0.14
C GLY A 571 11.49 32.05 0.59
N TYR A 572 10.18 32.26 0.75
CA TYR A 572 9.64 33.50 1.34
C TYR A 572 9.44 33.43 2.86
N GLY A 573 9.17 32.24 3.40
CA GLY A 573 8.86 32.05 4.81
C GLY A 573 10.09 32.11 5.74
N ILE A 574 11.26 31.67 5.27
CA ILE A 574 12.51 31.75 6.04
C ILE A 574 13.29 32.99 5.58
N SER A 575 12.93 34.17 6.10
CA SER A 575 13.74 35.38 5.92
C SER A 575 14.35 35.83 7.25
N LEU A 576 15.66 36.03 7.29
CA LEU A 576 16.37 36.66 8.42
C LEU A 576 16.74 38.13 8.11
N ASP A 577 16.31 38.63 6.96
CA ASP A 577 16.61 39.98 6.51
C ASP A 577 15.84 41.02 7.32
N VAL A 578 16.52 42.13 7.59
CA VAL A 578 15.96 43.27 8.32
C VAL A 578 15.77 44.41 7.32
N GLU A 579 14.56 44.53 6.79
CA GLU A 579 14.12 45.68 6.00
C GLU A 579 12.99 46.41 6.73
N LYS A 580 13.02 47.75 6.73
CA LYS A 580 12.00 48.58 7.39
C LYS A 580 11.78 48.21 8.87
N LEU A 581 12.86 48.00 9.63
CA LEU A 581 12.79 47.74 11.06
C LEU A 581 12.03 48.87 11.75
N ALA A 582 10.87 48.55 12.34
CA ALA A 582 10.06 49.52 13.06
C ALA A 582 10.85 50.06 14.25
N PHE A 583 11.26 51.33 14.18
CA PHE A 583 11.99 51.99 15.25
C PHE A 583 11.24 53.21 15.75
N ALA A 584 11.40 53.52 17.04
CA ALA A 584 10.92 54.77 17.59
C ALA A 584 12.00 55.41 18.45
N VAL A 585 11.87 56.71 18.68
CA VAL A 585 12.89 57.51 19.36
C VAL A 585 12.32 58.08 20.64
N TYR A 586 13.07 57.95 21.73
CA TYR A 586 12.90 58.68 22.97
C TYR A 586 13.98 59.77 23.05
N ASP A 587 13.70 60.95 22.47
CA ASP A 587 14.64 62.08 22.42
C ASP A 587 14.38 63.05 23.59
N GLN A 588 15.23 62.97 24.62
CA GLN A 588 15.18 63.84 25.79
C GLN A 588 15.97 65.15 25.60
N ASP A 589 16.79 65.26 24.56
CA ASP A 589 17.65 66.42 24.30
C ASP A 589 16.96 67.44 23.38
N GLN A 590 16.26 66.96 22.35
CA GLN A 590 15.48 67.75 21.38
C GLN A 590 16.26 68.88 20.69
N THR A 591 17.58 68.81 20.67
CA THR A 591 18.48 69.81 20.07
C THR A 591 18.62 69.61 18.55
N PRO A 592 19.14 70.60 17.80
CA PRO A 592 19.49 70.41 16.40
C PRO A 592 20.45 69.23 16.16
N GLN A 593 21.33 68.95 17.13
CA GLN A 593 22.31 67.87 17.06
C GLN A 593 21.68 66.50 17.28
N SER A 594 20.74 66.37 18.23
CA SER A 594 19.98 65.11 18.41
C SER A 594 19.15 64.80 17.16
N ARG A 595 18.51 65.82 16.56
CA ARG A 595 17.74 65.66 15.31
C ARG A 595 18.63 65.28 14.13
N ALA A 596 19.77 65.95 13.96
CA ALA A 596 20.74 65.61 12.90
C ALA A 596 21.27 64.17 13.07
N TYR A 597 21.47 63.73 14.31
CA TYR A 597 21.85 62.34 14.59
C TYR A 597 20.77 61.34 14.14
N LEU A 598 19.50 61.64 14.39
CA LEU A 598 18.37 60.79 14.03
C LEU A 598 18.07 60.76 12.52
N GLU A 599 18.37 61.85 11.79
CA GLU A 599 18.19 61.88 10.32
C GLU A 599 19.01 60.78 9.61
N ALA A 600 20.16 60.39 10.14
CA ALA A 600 20.93 59.26 9.60
C ALA A 600 20.18 57.92 9.69
N PHE A 601 19.34 57.75 10.73
CA PHE A 601 18.47 56.58 10.87
C PHE A 601 17.22 56.69 9.99
N ARG A 602 16.61 57.89 9.91
CA ARG A 602 15.43 58.16 9.05
C ARG A 602 15.72 58.02 7.57
N GLY A 603 16.90 58.45 7.13
CA GLY A 603 17.34 58.38 5.73
C GLY A 603 17.81 56.99 5.28
N SER A 604 17.87 56.01 6.18
CA SER A 604 18.35 54.66 5.90
C SER A 604 17.23 53.72 5.46
N ARG A 605 17.48 52.87 4.45
CA ARG A 605 16.51 51.86 3.96
C ARG A 605 16.13 50.80 5.00
N TYR A 606 16.94 50.64 6.05
CA TYR A 606 16.80 49.56 7.02
C TYR A 606 15.81 49.88 8.14
N PHE A 607 15.45 51.15 8.33
CA PHE A 607 14.67 51.61 9.48
C PHE A 607 13.38 52.31 9.03
N ALA A 608 12.28 52.05 9.72
CA ALA A 608 11.00 52.71 9.50
C ALA A 608 10.53 53.38 10.80
N GLU A 609 10.55 54.71 10.82
CA GLU A 609 10.21 55.48 12.02
C GLU A 609 8.71 55.35 12.35
N GLN A 610 8.43 55.03 13.60
CA GLN A 610 7.09 55.03 14.19
C GLN A 610 6.92 56.26 15.08
N ALA A 611 5.69 56.48 15.57
CA ALA A 611 5.41 57.61 16.46
C ALA A 611 6.45 57.72 17.60
N PRO A 612 6.93 58.94 17.95
CA PRO A 612 7.92 59.14 19.00
C PRO A 612 7.49 58.57 20.36
N ILE A 613 8.47 58.19 21.18
CA ILE A 613 8.27 57.71 22.55
C ILE A 613 8.28 58.92 23.50
N GLN A 614 7.31 58.97 24.41
CA GLN A 614 7.11 60.07 25.36
C GLN A 614 7.72 59.78 26.73
N ASP A 615 7.75 58.52 27.17
CA ASP A 615 8.34 58.10 28.45
C ASP A 615 8.97 56.70 28.40
N ALA A 616 9.79 56.39 29.41
CA ALA A 616 10.49 55.11 29.52
C ALA A 616 9.54 53.90 29.70
N ARG A 617 8.32 54.10 30.24
CA ARG A 617 7.34 53.01 30.39
C ARG A 617 6.74 52.64 29.04
N GLN A 618 6.45 53.64 28.22
CA GLN A 618 5.98 53.49 26.86
C GLN A 618 7.04 52.83 25.98
N LEU A 619 8.33 53.17 26.16
CA LEU A 619 9.43 52.46 25.50
C LEU A 619 9.34 50.95 25.73
N HIS A 620 9.26 50.55 27.01
CA HIS A 620 9.21 49.14 27.39
C HIS A 620 7.93 48.45 26.91
N GLN A 621 6.76 49.09 27.08
CA GLN A 621 5.48 48.52 26.64
C GLN A 621 5.42 48.30 25.13
N ARG A 622 5.97 49.22 24.33
CA ARG A 622 5.95 49.11 22.87
C ARG A 622 6.90 48.05 22.34
N LEU A 623 8.06 47.86 22.99
CA LEU A 623 8.93 46.69 22.73
C LEU A 623 8.24 45.39 23.13
N GLN A 624 7.64 45.33 24.32
CA GLN A 624 6.93 44.13 24.83
C GLN A 624 5.76 43.73 23.92
N ARG A 625 5.02 44.72 23.38
CA ARG A 625 3.92 44.50 22.44
C ARG A 625 4.37 44.26 21.00
N SER A 626 5.68 44.27 20.73
CA SER A 626 6.24 44.16 19.37
C SER A 626 5.75 45.24 18.39
N GLU A 627 5.30 46.39 18.90
CA GLU A 627 4.92 47.56 18.06
C GLU A 627 6.16 48.21 17.44
N ILE A 628 7.29 48.14 18.15
CA ILE A 628 8.62 48.54 17.67
C ILE A 628 9.61 47.40 17.95
N LYS A 629 10.64 47.32 17.12
CA LYS A 629 11.74 46.34 17.24
C LYS A 629 13.07 46.97 17.66
N LEU A 630 13.14 48.30 17.57
CA LEU A 630 14.25 49.13 18.03
C LEU A 630 13.71 50.39 18.72
N ALA A 631 14.24 50.73 19.89
CA ALA A 631 14.06 52.04 20.49
C ALA A 631 15.41 52.74 20.66
N LEU A 632 15.53 53.96 20.15
CA LEU A 632 16.70 54.81 20.34
C LEU A 632 16.41 55.80 21.46
N GLU A 633 17.26 55.83 22.48
CA GLU A 633 17.15 56.75 23.62
C GLU A 633 18.32 57.72 23.60
N ILE A 634 18.01 59.01 23.45
CA ILE A 634 18.98 60.10 23.46
C ILE A 634 18.92 60.77 24.84
N PRO A 635 20.04 60.82 25.58
CA PRO A 635 20.06 61.40 26.92
C PRO A 635 19.96 62.93 26.87
N PRO A 636 19.48 63.58 27.94
CA PRO A 636 19.46 65.05 28.02
C PRO A 636 20.88 65.62 27.99
N GLY A 637 21.10 66.70 27.24
CA GLY A 637 22.40 67.35 27.11
C GLY A 637 23.31 66.76 26.03
N PHE A 638 22.80 65.81 25.22
CA PHE A 638 23.53 65.16 24.12
C PHE A 638 24.23 66.16 23.18
N GLY A 639 23.51 67.17 22.68
CA GLY A 639 24.07 68.17 21.76
C GLY A 639 25.15 69.03 22.42
N ARG A 640 24.95 69.44 23.69
CA ARG A 640 25.93 70.22 24.46
C ARG A 640 27.22 69.43 24.65
N ASP A 641 27.10 68.15 25.00
CA ASP A 641 28.25 67.29 25.30
C ASP A 641 29.02 66.95 24.04
N LEU A 642 28.32 66.74 22.92
CA LEU A 642 28.93 66.55 21.60
C LEU A 642 29.75 67.80 21.17
N TYR A 643 29.21 69.01 21.35
CA TYR A 643 29.94 70.26 21.06
C TYR A 643 31.14 70.50 21.97
N ALA A 644 31.06 70.06 23.22
CA ALA A 644 32.15 70.15 24.18
C ALA A 644 33.28 69.14 23.91
N GLY A 645 33.20 68.36 22.82
CA GLY A 645 34.17 67.29 22.51
C GLY A 645 34.07 66.08 23.45
N ARG A 646 32.98 65.97 24.22
CA ARG A 646 32.69 64.78 25.03
C ARG A 646 32.01 63.71 24.18
N GLN A 647 32.00 62.47 24.66
CA GLN A 647 31.39 61.31 23.99
C GLN A 647 30.08 60.92 24.70
N PRO A 648 28.93 61.54 24.37
CA PRO A 648 27.65 61.19 24.98
C PRO A 648 27.19 59.80 24.53
N ALA A 649 26.64 59.01 25.46
CA ALA A 649 26.18 57.64 25.18
C ALA A 649 24.71 57.63 24.73
N VAL A 650 24.45 57.06 23.55
CA VAL A 650 23.08 56.81 23.04
C VAL A 650 22.73 55.35 23.32
N ALA A 651 21.56 55.10 23.91
CA ALA A 651 21.11 53.73 24.16
C ALA A 651 20.23 53.23 23.01
N ALA A 652 20.49 52.00 22.56
CA ALA A 652 19.70 51.32 21.54
C ALA A 652 19.11 50.03 22.13
N TRP A 653 17.80 50.03 22.34
CA TRP A 653 17.07 48.89 22.89
C TRP A 653 16.48 48.06 21.75
N LEU A 654 16.95 46.82 21.59
CA LEU A 654 16.54 45.92 20.52
C LEU A 654 15.67 44.79 21.06
N ASP A 655 14.67 44.37 20.28
CA ASP A 655 13.89 43.16 20.57
C ASP A 655 14.77 41.91 20.33
N GLY A 656 15.19 41.28 21.43
CA GLY A 656 16.01 40.07 21.44
C GLY A 656 15.23 38.76 21.27
N GLY A 657 13.91 38.80 21.04
CA GLY A 657 13.07 37.59 20.92
C GLY A 657 13.48 36.64 19.78
N MET A 658 14.23 37.14 18.79
CA MET A 658 14.85 36.34 17.73
C MET A 658 16.36 36.67 17.63
N PRO A 659 17.26 35.85 18.23
CA PRO A 659 18.68 36.19 18.38
C PRO A 659 19.40 36.57 17.08
N PHE A 660 19.19 35.81 15.99
CA PHE A 660 19.84 36.08 14.71
C PHE A 660 19.39 37.40 14.08
N ARG A 661 18.07 37.70 14.10
CA ARG A 661 17.57 38.99 13.60
C ARG A 661 18.00 40.15 14.50
N ALA A 662 18.08 39.93 15.81
CA ALA A 662 18.54 40.93 16.78
C ALA A 662 20.02 41.28 16.56
N GLU A 663 20.89 40.29 16.35
CA GLU A 663 22.30 40.52 16.02
C GLU A 663 22.47 41.22 14.67
N THR A 664 21.71 40.84 13.65
CA THR A 664 21.70 41.57 12.37
C THR A 664 21.24 43.02 12.54
N SER A 665 20.19 43.25 13.32
CA SER A 665 19.69 44.60 13.63
C SER A 665 20.72 45.43 14.41
N ARG A 666 21.40 44.82 15.38
CA ARG A 666 22.50 45.43 16.14
C ARG A 666 23.62 45.88 15.22
N ASN A 667 24.04 45.03 14.28
CA ASN A 667 25.08 45.37 13.31
C ASN A 667 24.67 46.56 12.43
N TYR A 668 23.41 46.63 11.99
CA TYR A 668 22.90 47.78 11.23
C TYR A 668 22.86 49.07 12.07
N VAL A 669 22.41 49.01 13.32
CA VAL A 669 22.40 50.16 14.23
C VAL A 669 23.82 50.68 14.46
N GLN A 670 24.77 49.77 14.72
CA GLN A 670 26.18 50.12 14.88
C GLN A 670 26.77 50.73 13.61
N ALA A 671 26.45 50.18 12.43
CA ALA A 671 26.93 50.72 11.15
C ALA A 671 26.43 52.15 10.89
N VAL A 672 25.14 52.42 11.12
CA VAL A 672 24.58 53.78 10.95
C VAL A 672 25.14 54.73 12.01
N HIS A 673 25.25 54.29 13.26
CA HIS A 673 25.88 55.08 14.33
C HIS A 673 27.31 55.49 13.97
N GLN A 674 28.14 54.54 13.53
CA GLN A 674 29.53 54.78 13.17
C GLN A 674 29.67 55.71 11.96
N ALA A 675 28.88 55.50 10.90
CA ALA A 675 28.87 56.35 9.71
C ALA A 675 28.48 57.80 10.06
N ASN A 676 27.52 57.96 10.97
CA ASN A 676 27.06 59.27 11.42
C ASN A 676 28.11 59.99 12.27
N LEU A 677 28.80 59.28 13.16
CA LEU A 677 29.92 59.85 13.92
C LEU A 677 31.04 60.34 13.00
N GLU A 678 31.35 59.61 11.93
CA GLU A 678 32.35 60.05 10.93
C GLU A 678 31.90 61.32 10.19
N GLN A 679 30.62 61.42 9.83
CA GLN A 679 30.06 62.60 9.19
C GLN A 679 30.08 63.82 10.13
N LEU A 680 29.70 63.64 11.40
CA LEU A 680 29.74 64.69 12.42
C LEU A 680 31.18 65.12 12.75
N ALA A 681 32.13 64.18 12.78
CA ALA A 681 33.57 64.45 12.96
C ALA A 681 34.19 65.20 11.76
N ALA A 682 33.68 64.99 10.54
CA ALA A 682 34.11 65.72 9.36
C ALA A 682 33.57 67.17 9.32
N GLN A 683 32.43 67.43 9.97
CA GLN A 683 31.79 68.75 10.02
C GLN A 683 32.26 69.61 11.22
N SER A 684 32.95 69.03 12.20
CA SER A 684 33.47 69.72 13.39
C SER A 684 34.95 70.15 13.19
N SER A 685 35.33 71.30 13.78
CA SER A 685 36.61 71.98 13.54
C SER A 685 37.87 71.11 13.78
N PRO A 686 38.96 71.32 13.01
CA PRO A 686 40.09 70.38 12.88
C PRO A 686 41.00 70.17 14.11
N ALA A 687 40.80 70.86 15.24
CA ALA A 687 41.79 70.93 16.31
C ALA A 687 41.85 69.71 17.27
N LEU A 688 40.91 68.76 17.21
CA LEU A 688 40.84 67.62 18.15
C LEU A 688 40.69 66.24 17.48
N ASN A 689 40.83 66.14 16.16
CA ASN A 689 40.67 64.88 15.45
C ASN A 689 41.90 63.96 15.62
N GLN A 690 41.97 63.22 16.73
CA GLN A 690 42.78 62.01 16.79
C GLN A 690 42.19 60.99 15.81
N ARG A 691 42.76 60.89 14.61
CA ARG A 691 42.43 59.81 13.68
C ARG A 691 42.75 58.48 14.37
N PRO A 692 41.84 57.49 14.37
CA PRO A 692 42.14 56.17 14.91
C PRO A 692 43.39 55.61 14.21
N ALA A 693 44.32 55.05 14.99
CA ALA A 693 45.62 54.58 14.49
C ALA A 693 45.52 53.46 13.44
N ALA A 694 44.38 52.75 13.39
CA ALA A 694 44.02 51.82 12.33
C ALA A 694 42.49 51.72 12.22
N ARG A 695 41.97 51.57 11.00
CA ARG A 695 40.54 51.36 10.72
C ARG A 695 40.35 49.94 10.19
N LEU A 696 39.56 49.14 10.90
CA LEU A 696 39.12 47.83 10.42
C LEU A 696 37.94 48.01 9.48
N GLU A 697 38.12 47.69 8.20
CA GLU A 697 37.03 47.67 7.22
C GLU A 697 36.58 46.24 6.96
N THR A 698 35.37 45.91 7.41
CA THR A 698 34.72 44.64 7.13
C THR A 698 34.04 44.68 5.76
N ARG A 699 34.49 43.82 4.84
CA ARG A 699 33.92 43.71 3.48
C ARG A 699 33.48 42.28 3.21
N PHE A 700 32.17 42.07 3.04
CA PHE A 700 31.63 40.78 2.63
C PHE A 700 31.93 40.52 1.15
N ARG A 701 32.57 39.39 0.81
CA ARG A 701 33.07 39.15 -0.55
C ARG A 701 32.00 38.60 -1.51
N TYR A 702 31.07 37.78 -1.00
CA TYR A 702 30.15 36.99 -1.85
C TYR A 702 28.67 37.37 -1.70
N ASN A 703 28.28 37.94 -0.55
CA ASN A 703 26.94 38.45 -0.28
C ASN A 703 27.07 39.80 0.44
N GLN A 704 27.30 40.88 -0.33
CA GLN A 704 27.62 42.21 0.20
C GLN A 704 26.47 42.83 0.99
N ASP A 705 25.25 42.63 0.50
CA ASP A 705 24.02 43.09 1.14
C ASP A 705 23.49 42.12 2.21
N VAL A 706 24.19 40.99 2.45
CA VAL A 706 23.82 39.96 3.44
C VAL A 706 22.37 39.47 3.27
N VAL A 707 21.87 39.43 2.03
CA VAL A 707 20.50 38.99 1.74
C VAL A 707 20.36 37.50 2.01
N SER A 708 19.44 37.13 2.87
CA SER A 708 19.21 35.77 3.36
C SER A 708 18.84 34.83 2.21
N VAL A 709 18.07 35.31 1.24
CA VAL A 709 17.61 34.51 0.08
C VAL A 709 18.77 33.88 -0.71
N ASN A 710 19.92 34.57 -0.79
CA ASN A 710 21.10 34.12 -1.54
C ASN A 710 21.76 32.87 -0.91
N ALA A 711 21.53 32.61 0.37
CA ALA A 711 22.03 31.43 1.08
C ALA A 711 20.91 30.40 1.32
N ILE A 712 19.71 30.87 1.68
CA ILE A 712 18.58 30.03 2.06
C ILE A 712 17.97 29.34 0.83
N GLY A 713 17.86 30.01 -0.33
CA GLY A 713 17.29 29.41 -1.55
C GLY A 713 17.99 28.11 -2.00
N PRO A 714 19.33 28.12 -2.20
CA PRO A 714 20.09 26.91 -2.47
C PRO A 714 19.97 25.83 -1.38
N GLY A 715 19.80 26.24 -0.13
CA GLY A 715 19.66 25.31 0.99
C GLY A 715 18.27 24.67 1.14
N VAL A 716 17.21 25.41 0.85
CA VAL A 716 15.85 24.86 0.72
C VAL A 716 15.78 23.88 -0.45
N MET A 717 16.45 24.17 -1.56
CA MET A 717 16.59 23.22 -2.67
C MET A 717 17.27 21.91 -2.22
N ALA A 718 18.33 21.98 -1.41
CA ALA A 718 18.98 20.79 -0.83
C ALA A 718 18.04 19.98 0.07
N LEU A 719 17.21 20.66 0.89
CA LEU A 719 16.20 20.03 1.74
C LEU A 719 15.12 19.30 0.93
N ILE A 720 14.58 19.95 -0.10
CA ILE A 720 13.53 19.39 -0.96
C ILE A 720 14.06 18.16 -1.71
N LEU A 721 15.28 18.24 -2.25
CA LEU A 721 15.94 17.14 -2.97
C LEU A 721 16.48 16.03 -2.04
N ALA A 722 16.58 16.25 -0.73
CA ALA A 722 16.80 15.20 0.26
C ALA A 722 15.53 14.36 0.48
N PHE A 723 14.42 15.04 0.75
CA PHE A 723 13.21 14.41 1.24
C PHE A 723 12.35 13.78 0.13
N ILE A 724 11.98 14.55 -0.90
CA ILE A 724 11.00 14.10 -1.91
C ILE A 724 11.51 12.87 -2.67
N PRO A 725 12.74 12.83 -3.21
CA PRO A 725 13.24 11.67 -3.94
C PRO A 725 13.34 10.42 -3.06
N ALA A 726 13.83 10.56 -1.83
CA ALA A 726 13.95 9.48 -0.88
C ALA A 726 12.58 8.87 -0.54
N MET A 727 11.59 9.72 -0.26
CA MET A 727 10.24 9.30 0.11
C MET A 727 9.55 8.56 -1.03
N LEU A 728 9.60 9.09 -2.26
CA LEU A 728 8.96 8.45 -3.43
C LEU A 728 9.60 7.09 -3.73
N THR A 729 10.92 7.01 -3.63
CA THR A 729 11.67 5.76 -3.84
C THR A 729 11.33 4.73 -2.76
N ALA A 730 11.22 5.16 -1.49
CA ALA A 730 10.80 4.27 -0.40
C ALA A 730 9.38 3.74 -0.63
N LEU A 731 8.46 4.63 -1.01
CA LEU A 731 7.07 4.30 -1.30
C LEU A 731 6.93 3.29 -2.46
N GLY A 732 7.76 3.41 -3.50
CA GLY A 732 7.73 2.53 -4.68
C GLY A 732 7.97 1.04 -4.37
N ILE A 733 8.76 0.72 -3.34
CA ILE A 733 8.99 -0.67 -2.88
C ILE A 733 7.96 -1.07 -1.83
N VAL A 734 7.66 -0.20 -0.88
CA VAL A 734 6.74 -0.52 0.22
C VAL A 734 5.30 -0.73 -0.27
N ARG A 735 4.88 0.00 -1.31
CA ARG A 735 3.61 -0.25 -1.98
C ARG A 735 3.51 -1.69 -2.52
N GLU A 736 4.57 -2.25 -3.06
CA GLU A 736 4.57 -3.65 -3.53
C GLU A 736 4.56 -4.67 -2.40
N LYS A 737 5.19 -4.34 -1.27
CA LYS A 737 5.14 -5.18 -0.07
C LYS A 737 3.72 -5.26 0.48
N GLU A 738 3.01 -4.13 0.52
CA GLU A 738 1.62 -4.10 0.97
C GLU A 738 0.64 -4.73 -0.03
N LEU A 739 0.87 -4.56 -1.33
CA LEU A 739 0.02 -5.15 -2.38
C LEU A 739 0.31 -6.64 -2.66
N GLY A 740 1.41 -7.20 -2.14
CA GLY A 740 1.82 -8.58 -2.36
C GLY A 740 2.59 -8.84 -3.66
N SER A 741 2.63 -7.88 -4.59
CA SER A 741 3.33 -8.00 -5.88
C SER A 741 4.87 -8.09 -5.75
N ILE A 742 5.41 -7.81 -4.56
CA ILE A 742 6.82 -8.09 -4.21
C ILE A 742 7.17 -9.59 -4.36
N THR A 743 6.18 -10.48 -4.32
CA THR A 743 6.39 -11.92 -4.53
C THR A 743 6.99 -12.22 -5.91
N ASN A 744 6.66 -11.41 -6.92
CA ASN A 744 7.27 -11.50 -8.25
C ASN A 744 8.78 -11.26 -8.19
N PHE A 745 9.25 -10.37 -7.31
CA PHE A 745 10.68 -10.19 -7.11
C PHE A 745 11.33 -11.44 -6.52
N TYR A 746 10.65 -12.23 -5.68
CA TYR A 746 11.21 -13.47 -5.12
C TYR A 746 11.13 -14.66 -6.08
N ALA A 747 10.05 -14.78 -6.84
CA ALA A 747 9.75 -15.94 -7.70
C ALA A 747 10.40 -15.86 -9.11
N THR A 748 10.95 -14.71 -9.51
CA THR A 748 11.56 -14.52 -10.84
C THR A 748 13.10 -14.53 -10.79
N PRO A 749 13.80 -14.72 -11.93
CA PRO A 749 15.27 -14.68 -12.00
C PRO A 749 15.89 -13.28 -11.76
N LEU A 750 15.10 -12.29 -11.33
CA LEU A 750 15.53 -10.91 -11.08
C LEU A 750 16.51 -10.83 -9.90
N THR A 751 17.66 -10.16 -10.07
CA THR A 751 18.62 -10.01 -8.97
C THR A 751 18.30 -8.82 -8.07
N ARG A 752 18.83 -8.82 -6.83
CA ARG A 752 18.69 -7.70 -5.88
C ARG A 752 19.14 -6.37 -6.47
N LEU A 753 20.27 -6.38 -7.18
CA LEU A 753 20.84 -5.18 -7.80
C LEU A 753 19.99 -4.68 -8.97
N GLU A 754 19.54 -5.58 -9.85
CA GLU A 754 18.66 -5.25 -10.97
C GLU A 754 17.33 -4.64 -10.48
N PHE A 755 16.76 -5.22 -9.42
CA PHE A 755 15.52 -4.72 -8.81
C PHE A 755 15.70 -3.32 -8.21
N LEU A 756 16.72 -3.13 -7.36
CA LEU A 756 16.95 -1.85 -6.69
C LEU A 756 17.26 -0.72 -7.67
N LEU A 757 18.20 -0.94 -8.62
CA LEU A 757 18.55 0.08 -9.60
C LEU A 757 17.41 0.34 -10.60
N GLY A 758 16.68 -0.72 -11.00
CA GLY A 758 15.50 -0.59 -11.85
C GLY A 758 14.41 0.25 -11.19
N LYS A 759 14.16 0.04 -9.88
CA LYS A 759 13.24 0.85 -9.09
C LYS A 759 13.71 2.30 -8.94
N GLN A 760 15.01 2.53 -8.77
CA GLN A 760 15.59 3.87 -8.58
C GLN A 760 15.49 4.75 -9.83
N ALA A 761 15.64 4.17 -11.03
CA ALA A 761 15.83 4.92 -12.27
C ALA A 761 14.70 5.93 -12.61
N PRO A 762 13.39 5.60 -12.49
CA PRO A 762 12.33 6.57 -12.77
C PRO A 762 12.30 7.73 -11.76
N TYR A 763 12.56 7.45 -10.49
CA TYR A 763 12.59 8.49 -9.45
C TYR A 763 13.80 9.41 -9.61
N LEU A 764 14.95 8.87 -10.05
CA LEU A 764 16.10 9.67 -10.46
C LEU A 764 15.73 10.64 -11.59
N ALA A 765 15.05 10.16 -12.64
CA ALA A 765 14.64 11.00 -13.76
C ALA A 765 13.70 12.14 -13.33
N VAL A 766 12.65 11.85 -12.54
CA VAL A 766 11.73 12.88 -12.02
C VAL A 766 12.46 13.88 -11.12
N SER A 767 13.40 13.41 -10.31
CA SER A 767 14.15 14.27 -9.40
C SER A 767 15.16 15.17 -10.12
N LEU A 768 15.72 14.74 -11.25
CA LEU A 768 16.54 15.58 -12.11
C LEU A 768 15.74 16.68 -12.80
N VAL A 769 14.50 16.38 -13.23
CA VAL A 769 13.57 17.41 -13.71
C VAL A 769 13.28 18.41 -12.58
N ASN A 770 13.01 17.92 -11.38
CA ASN A 770 12.76 18.74 -10.20
C ASN A 770 13.96 19.64 -9.84
N LEU A 771 15.19 19.12 -9.89
CA LEU A 771 16.41 19.91 -9.72
C LEU A 771 16.46 21.07 -10.71
N GLY A 772 16.19 20.82 -12.00
CA GLY A 772 16.14 21.87 -13.02
C GLY A 772 15.11 22.96 -12.70
N LEU A 773 13.90 22.56 -12.26
CA LEU A 773 12.85 23.50 -11.87
C LEU A 773 13.21 24.33 -10.64
N LEU A 774 13.82 23.72 -9.62
CA LEU A 774 14.25 24.42 -8.41
C LEU A 774 15.40 25.40 -8.69
N VAL A 775 16.32 25.04 -9.59
CA VAL A 775 17.37 25.96 -10.07
C VAL A 775 16.77 27.13 -10.83
N ALA A 776 15.79 26.89 -11.69
CA ALA A 776 15.06 27.93 -12.41
C ALA A 776 14.32 28.89 -11.44
N MET A 777 13.66 28.36 -10.41
CA MET A 777 13.03 29.19 -9.37
C MET A 777 14.05 30.03 -8.60
N ASN A 778 15.17 29.44 -8.17
CA ASN A 778 16.23 30.21 -7.50
C ASN A 778 16.73 31.36 -8.38
N ARG A 779 16.88 31.13 -9.69
CA ARG A 779 17.39 32.15 -10.61
C ARG A 779 16.34 33.20 -11.03
N TRP A 780 15.09 32.83 -11.24
CA TRP A 780 14.06 33.69 -11.84
C TRP A 780 12.99 34.19 -10.87
N LEU A 781 12.69 33.44 -9.80
CA LEU A 781 11.71 33.85 -8.79
C LEU A 781 12.38 34.58 -7.62
N PHE A 782 13.55 34.12 -7.19
CA PHE A 782 14.27 34.66 -6.03
C PHE A 782 15.47 35.52 -6.41
N ASP A 783 15.74 35.72 -7.70
CA ASP A 783 16.86 36.49 -8.24
C ASP A 783 18.24 36.15 -7.64
N VAL A 784 18.43 34.89 -7.23
CA VAL A 784 19.70 34.43 -6.67
C VAL A 784 20.76 34.46 -7.76
N PRO A 785 21.91 35.12 -7.53
CA PRO A 785 22.97 35.19 -8.52
C PRO A 785 23.51 33.80 -8.81
N PHE A 786 23.68 33.48 -10.10
CA PHE A 786 24.31 32.24 -10.55
C PHE A 786 25.63 32.57 -11.23
N LYS A 787 26.75 32.44 -10.49
CA LYS A 787 28.08 32.86 -10.95
C LYS A 787 28.98 31.72 -11.42
N GLY A 788 28.68 30.48 -11.03
CA GLY A 788 29.47 29.29 -11.37
C GLY A 788 28.97 28.56 -12.62
N SER A 789 29.40 27.30 -12.75
CA SER A 789 29.06 26.46 -13.90
C SER A 789 27.80 25.62 -13.66
N GLY A 790 26.83 25.73 -14.59
CA GLY A 790 25.59 24.93 -14.58
C GLY A 790 25.85 23.42 -14.65
N LEU A 791 26.89 23.01 -15.38
CA LEU A 791 27.29 21.60 -15.49
C LEU A 791 27.83 21.06 -14.16
N THR A 792 28.55 21.90 -13.39
CA THR A 792 29.07 21.52 -12.06
C THR A 792 27.91 21.28 -11.09
N LEU A 793 26.91 22.16 -11.10
CA LEU A 793 25.70 21.98 -10.29
C LEU A 793 24.87 20.77 -10.74
N ALA A 794 24.71 20.55 -12.05
CA ALA A 794 23.98 19.41 -12.59
C ALA A 794 24.65 18.07 -12.21
N PHE A 795 25.98 17.99 -12.30
CA PHE A 795 26.72 16.79 -11.89
C PHE A 795 26.63 16.55 -10.37
N GLY A 796 26.78 17.59 -9.56
CA GLY A 796 26.57 17.50 -8.11
C GLY A 796 25.15 17.10 -7.72
N GLY A 797 24.17 17.68 -8.40
CA GLY A 797 22.76 17.35 -8.22
C GLY A 797 22.43 15.92 -8.63
N LEU A 798 23.03 15.41 -9.72
CA LEU A 798 22.90 14.00 -10.11
C LEU A 798 23.42 13.07 -9.01
N LEU A 799 24.63 13.30 -8.51
CA LEU A 799 25.20 12.49 -7.42
C LEU A 799 24.40 12.61 -6.12
N TYR A 800 23.89 13.80 -5.82
CA TYR A 800 23.06 14.02 -4.64
C TYR A 800 21.72 13.26 -4.74
N VAL A 801 21.03 13.36 -5.87
CA VAL A 801 19.78 12.64 -6.11
C VAL A 801 19.99 11.13 -6.11
N LEU A 802 21.11 10.64 -6.66
CA LEU A 802 21.50 9.23 -6.56
C LEU A 802 21.62 8.81 -5.08
N ALA A 803 22.32 9.59 -4.25
CA ALA A 803 22.45 9.30 -2.83
C ALA A 803 21.10 9.33 -2.10
N THR A 804 20.24 10.33 -2.36
CA THR A 804 18.97 10.49 -1.64
C THR A 804 17.93 9.44 -2.05
N THR A 805 17.86 9.09 -3.34
CA THR A 805 17.02 7.97 -3.80
C THR A 805 17.52 6.63 -3.24
N SER A 806 18.83 6.39 -3.18
CA SER A 806 19.39 5.19 -2.53
C SER A 806 19.11 5.12 -1.02
N MET A 807 19.09 6.26 -0.33
CA MET A 807 18.63 6.33 1.06
C MET A 807 17.14 5.94 1.19
N GLY A 808 16.29 6.32 0.23
CA GLY A 808 14.91 5.85 0.14
C GLY A 808 14.82 4.32 -0.01
N LEU A 809 15.66 3.72 -0.86
CA LEU A 809 15.75 2.25 -0.98
C LEU A 809 16.15 1.59 0.34
N LEU A 810 17.09 2.18 1.09
CA LEU A 810 17.49 1.69 2.40
C LEU A 810 16.33 1.75 3.41
N ILE A 811 15.59 2.85 3.46
CA ILE A 811 14.43 3.01 4.36
C ILE A 811 13.34 1.99 4.01
N SER A 812 13.13 1.73 2.72
CA SER A 812 12.18 0.72 2.26
C SER A 812 12.51 -0.69 2.76
N ALA A 813 13.77 -0.98 3.07
CA ALA A 813 14.20 -2.32 3.45
C ALA A 813 13.64 -2.75 4.81
N PHE A 814 13.55 -1.82 5.78
CA PHE A 814 13.08 -2.11 7.15
C PHE A 814 11.66 -1.60 7.45
N THR A 815 11.03 -0.87 6.53
CA THR A 815 9.62 -0.44 6.65
C THR A 815 8.69 -1.45 5.98
N ARG A 816 7.54 -1.69 6.62
CA ARG A 816 6.50 -2.60 6.11
C ARG A 816 5.27 -1.88 5.59
N THR A 817 4.98 -0.69 6.11
CA THR A 817 3.79 0.08 5.74
C THR A 817 4.13 1.42 5.06
N GLN A 818 3.28 1.88 4.14
CA GLN A 818 3.47 3.12 3.40
C GLN A 818 3.55 4.33 4.33
N ILE A 819 2.71 4.36 5.38
CA ILE A 819 2.69 5.44 6.38
C ILE A 819 4.03 5.48 7.13
N ALA A 820 4.55 4.33 7.58
CA ALA A 820 5.84 4.26 8.26
C ALA A 820 7.00 4.67 7.34
N ALA A 821 6.93 4.31 6.05
CA ALA A 821 7.92 4.71 5.05
C ALA A 821 7.93 6.22 4.82
N ILE A 822 6.77 6.86 4.68
CA ILE A 822 6.64 8.30 4.46
C ILE A 822 7.14 9.07 5.70
N LEU A 823 6.61 8.77 6.89
CA LEU A 823 6.97 9.46 8.13
C LEU A 823 8.44 9.21 8.51
N GLY A 824 8.88 7.96 8.42
CA GLY A 824 10.27 7.58 8.68
C GLY A 824 11.24 8.31 7.76
N THR A 825 10.94 8.36 6.46
CA THR A 825 11.76 9.11 5.50
C THR A 825 11.75 10.61 5.78
N MET A 826 10.59 11.18 6.10
CA MET A 826 10.49 12.60 6.46
C MET A 826 11.40 12.93 7.64
N ILE A 827 11.32 12.18 8.74
CA ILE A 827 12.09 12.45 9.95
C ILE A 827 13.59 12.24 9.71
N ILE A 828 13.97 11.11 9.11
CA ILE A 828 15.37 10.74 8.88
C ILE A 828 16.06 11.71 7.92
N THR A 829 15.33 12.26 6.94
CA THR A 829 15.94 13.16 5.94
C THR A 829 15.84 14.63 6.31
N SER A 830 14.67 15.12 6.74
CA SER A 830 14.43 16.56 6.94
C SER A 830 15.15 17.10 8.17
N LEU A 831 15.08 16.41 9.31
CA LEU A 831 15.60 16.92 10.57
C LEU A 831 17.13 17.08 10.52
N PRO A 832 17.92 16.08 10.07
CA PRO A 832 19.36 16.26 9.92
C PRO A 832 19.73 17.29 8.85
N THR A 833 18.95 17.37 7.78
CA THR A 833 19.18 18.37 6.73
C THR A 833 18.95 19.79 7.24
N ILE A 834 17.96 20.03 8.10
CA ILE A 834 17.72 21.36 8.66
C ILE A 834 18.78 21.71 9.71
N GLN A 835 19.08 20.78 10.62
CA GLN A 835 19.89 21.08 11.81
C GLN A 835 21.40 20.92 11.62
N PHE A 836 21.84 20.00 10.75
CA PHE A 836 23.26 19.60 10.67
C PHE A 836 23.90 19.81 9.29
N SER A 837 23.15 20.22 8.26
CA SER A 837 23.71 20.38 6.91
C SER A 837 24.55 21.64 6.71
N GLY A 838 24.44 22.64 7.59
CA GLY A 838 24.98 23.98 7.35
C GLY A 838 23.94 25.03 6.97
N LEU A 839 22.65 24.66 6.89
CA LEU A 839 21.56 25.57 6.49
C LEU A 839 21.33 26.68 7.51
N ILE A 840 21.17 26.32 8.79
CA ILE A 840 20.93 27.26 9.90
C ILE A 840 22.24 27.54 10.65
N VAL A 841 22.95 26.48 11.03
CA VAL A 841 24.21 26.57 11.77
C VAL A 841 25.35 26.04 10.88
N PRO A 842 26.44 26.79 10.67
CA PRO A 842 27.57 26.34 9.87
C PRO A 842 28.14 25.02 10.38
N ARG A 843 28.45 24.08 9.48
CA ARG A 843 29.00 22.76 9.84
C ARG A 843 30.34 22.84 10.58
N SER A 844 31.14 23.88 10.32
CA SER A 844 32.41 24.14 11.00
C SER A 844 32.25 24.52 12.47
N SER A 845 31.06 24.96 12.89
CA SER A 845 30.75 25.38 14.26
C SER A 845 30.11 24.27 15.09
N LEU A 846 29.82 23.10 14.48
CA LEU A 846 29.25 21.97 15.19
C LEU A 846 30.35 21.23 15.96
N GLU A 847 30.05 20.81 17.18
CA GLU A 847 30.95 20.05 18.04
C GLU A 847 30.35 18.69 18.44
N GLY A 848 31.21 17.75 18.84
CA GLY A 848 30.82 16.43 19.35
C GLY A 848 29.91 15.64 18.40
N ALA A 849 28.78 15.16 18.93
CA ALA A 849 27.83 14.33 18.19
C ALA A 849 27.16 15.07 17.02
N ALA A 850 26.95 16.39 17.14
CA ALA A 850 26.35 17.19 16.07
C ALA A 850 27.28 17.29 14.85
N ALA A 851 28.60 17.38 15.07
CA ALA A 851 29.60 17.40 14.01
C ALA A 851 29.63 16.07 13.23
N LEU A 852 29.56 14.94 13.95
CA LEU A 852 29.46 13.61 13.34
C LEU A 852 28.19 13.48 12.50
N MET A 853 27.04 13.94 13.01
CA MET A 853 25.79 13.95 12.23
C MET A 853 25.91 14.84 10.98
N GLY A 854 26.59 15.98 11.04
CA GLY A 854 26.83 16.83 9.87
C GLY A 854 27.70 16.19 8.77
N GLN A 855 28.48 15.16 9.10
CA GLN A 855 29.31 14.40 8.16
C GLN A 855 28.61 13.14 7.62
N LEU A 856 27.63 12.59 8.35
CA LEU A 856 26.94 11.35 7.99
C LEU A 856 25.78 11.53 6.99
N PHE A 857 25.45 12.77 6.62
CA PHE A 857 24.34 13.06 5.71
C PHE A 857 24.80 13.76 4.43
N PRO A 858 24.29 13.34 3.26
CA PRO A 858 24.73 13.89 1.97
C PRO A 858 24.35 15.36 1.78
N ALA A 859 23.33 15.86 2.50
CA ALA A 859 22.78 17.20 2.31
C ALA A 859 23.80 18.32 2.52
N GLY A 860 24.70 18.19 3.50
CA GLY A 860 25.72 19.22 3.74
C GLY A 860 26.73 19.34 2.59
N TYR A 861 27.11 18.23 1.97
CA TYR A 861 28.02 18.22 0.83
C TYR A 861 27.38 18.83 -0.42
N PHE A 862 26.10 18.55 -0.64
CA PHE A 862 25.36 19.21 -1.74
C PHE A 862 25.12 20.69 -1.45
N LEU A 863 24.88 21.09 -0.20
CA LEU A 863 24.75 22.49 0.18
C LEU A 863 26.02 23.30 -0.17
N ASP A 864 27.21 22.76 0.10
CA ASP A 864 28.47 23.39 -0.30
C ASP A 864 28.57 23.58 -1.82
N ILE A 865 28.15 22.58 -2.60
CA ILE A 865 28.14 22.62 -4.07
C ILE A 865 27.14 23.68 -4.55
N ALA A 866 25.92 23.68 -4.00
CA ALA A 866 24.86 24.60 -4.38
C ALA A 866 25.25 26.05 -4.04
N VAL A 867 25.57 26.35 -2.78
CA VAL A 867 26.02 27.71 -2.39
C VAL A 867 27.30 28.09 -3.12
N GLY A 868 28.23 27.16 -3.31
CA GLY A 868 29.49 27.38 -4.02
C GLY A 868 29.32 27.78 -5.49
N THR A 869 28.40 27.14 -6.20
CA THR A 869 28.12 27.42 -7.62
C THR A 869 27.24 28.67 -7.80
N PHE A 870 26.24 28.89 -6.95
CA PHE A 870 25.41 30.10 -7.02
C PHE A 870 26.25 31.35 -6.65
N THR A 871 26.85 31.36 -5.46
CA THR A 871 27.40 32.60 -4.88
C THR A 871 28.91 32.77 -5.04
N LYS A 872 29.70 31.68 -5.07
CA LYS A 872 31.18 31.71 -5.01
C LYS A 872 31.89 31.42 -6.33
N ALA A 873 31.16 31.05 -7.40
CA ALA A 873 31.71 30.67 -8.70
C ALA A 873 32.72 29.51 -8.64
N LEU A 874 32.49 28.53 -7.77
CA LEU A 874 33.38 27.36 -7.65
C LEU A 874 33.15 26.37 -8.81
N ASP A 875 34.24 25.79 -9.29
CA ASP A 875 34.27 24.80 -10.37
C ASP A 875 34.52 23.37 -9.87
N VAL A 876 34.39 22.40 -10.77
CA VAL A 876 34.58 20.96 -10.48
C VAL A 876 35.89 20.67 -9.74
N ARG A 877 36.98 21.35 -10.10
CA ARG A 877 38.31 21.15 -9.49
C ARG A 877 38.35 21.49 -8.00
N GLN A 878 37.53 22.43 -7.56
CA GLN A 878 37.50 22.88 -6.17
C GLN A 878 36.49 22.08 -5.33
N LEU A 879 35.49 21.48 -5.99
CA LEU A 879 34.40 20.73 -5.36
C LEU A 879 34.54 19.20 -5.47
N TRP A 880 35.69 18.69 -5.93
CA TRP A 880 35.93 17.25 -6.07
C TRP A 880 35.73 16.44 -4.78
N PRO A 881 36.09 16.93 -3.56
CA PRO A 881 35.87 16.16 -2.33
C PRO A 881 34.38 15.96 -2.05
N GLN A 882 33.55 16.96 -2.34
CA GLN A 882 32.10 16.89 -2.16
C GLN A 882 31.48 15.88 -3.14
N PHE A 883 31.92 15.86 -4.40
CA PHE A 883 31.44 14.85 -5.37
C PHE A 883 31.82 13.43 -4.95
N LEU A 884 33.06 13.22 -4.48
CA LEU A 884 33.50 11.91 -4.01
C LEU A 884 32.69 11.45 -2.79
N ALA A 885 32.41 12.36 -1.84
CA ALA A 885 31.57 12.07 -0.68
C ALA A 885 30.15 11.66 -1.10
N LEU A 886 29.50 12.41 -2.00
CA LEU A 886 28.17 12.09 -2.51
C LEU A 886 28.12 10.73 -3.23
N PHE A 887 29.14 10.41 -4.03
CA PHE A 887 29.27 9.10 -4.66
C PHE A 887 29.47 7.98 -3.63
N GLY A 888 30.26 8.24 -2.58
CA GLY A 888 30.42 7.35 -1.44
C GLY A 888 29.09 7.04 -0.73
N PHE A 889 28.23 8.04 -0.51
CA PHE A 889 26.90 7.83 0.05
C PHE A 889 26.01 6.97 -0.84
N PHE A 890 26.03 7.21 -2.16
CA PHE A 890 25.31 6.36 -3.12
C PHE A 890 25.73 4.89 -3.00
N LEU A 891 27.04 4.60 -3.00
CA LEU A 891 27.55 3.24 -2.84
C LEU A 891 27.21 2.66 -1.47
N GLY A 892 27.35 3.44 -0.40
CA GLY A 892 27.07 3.01 0.97
C GLY A 892 25.60 2.66 1.19
N PHE A 893 24.67 3.55 0.83
CA PHE A 893 23.23 3.30 0.98
C PHE A 893 22.73 2.17 0.09
N THR A 894 23.21 2.10 -1.16
CA THR A 894 22.86 1.01 -2.08
C THR A 894 23.42 -0.33 -1.58
N GLY A 895 24.67 -0.35 -1.11
CA GLY A 895 25.31 -1.53 -0.51
C GLY A 895 24.56 -2.03 0.73
N LEU A 896 24.18 -1.13 1.63
CA LEU A 896 23.42 -1.48 2.82
C LEU A 896 22.00 -1.97 2.46
N SER A 897 21.35 -1.33 1.48
CA SER A 897 20.06 -1.78 0.94
C SER A 897 20.16 -3.18 0.33
N LEU A 898 21.24 -3.51 -0.39
CA LEU A 898 21.49 -4.86 -0.91
C LEU A 898 21.66 -5.92 0.19
N ILE A 899 22.30 -5.54 1.31
CA ILE A 899 22.49 -6.44 2.46
C ILE A 899 21.14 -6.67 3.17
N MET A 900 20.37 -5.62 3.39
CA MET A 900 19.09 -5.70 4.10
C MET A 900 17.96 -6.31 3.27
N LEU A 901 17.96 -6.09 1.94
CA LEU A 901 16.99 -6.72 1.04
C LEU A 901 17.34 -8.20 0.88
N LYS A 902 16.49 -9.06 1.45
CA LYS A 902 16.59 -10.51 1.28
C LYS A 902 15.91 -10.92 -0.03
N LYS A 903 16.43 -11.96 -0.69
CA LYS A 903 15.84 -12.53 -1.92
C LYS A 903 14.82 -13.64 -1.61
N GLN A 904 14.68 -14.00 -0.34
CA GLN A 904 13.69 -14.95 0.16
C GLN A 904 13.05 -14.34 1.40
N GLU A 905 11.77 -14.61 1.58
CA GLU A 905 11.04 -14.34 2.81
C GLU A 905 11.48 -15.34 3.89
N VAL A 906 11.55 -14.91 5.15
CA VAL A 906 12.00 -15.73 6.29
C VAL A 906 10.82 -16.34 7.01
#